data_AF-A0A498QFD2-F1
#
_entry.id   AF-A0A498QFD2-F1
#
_cell.length_a   1.000
_cell.length_b   1.000
_cell.length_c   1.000
_cell.angle_alpha   90.00
_cell.angle_beta   90.00
_cell.angle_gamma   90.00
#
_symmetry.space_group_name_H-M   'P 1'
#
loop_
_entity.id
_entity.type
_entity.pdbx_description
1 polymer ?
#
loop_
_entity_poly.entity_id
_entity_poly.type
_entity_poly.pdbx_seq_one_letter_code
_entity_poly.pdbx_strand_id
1 'polypeptide(L)'
;MAEPRSKRRDSGNGSGRRLVIVESPTKARKLAGYLGPRYIVESSRGHIRDLPRAAADVPAKYKSEPWARLGVNVDADFEPLYIISPEKKSTVSELKGLLQDVDELYLATDGDREGEAIAWHLLETLKPRIPVKRMVFHEITEPAILEAAANPRELDIDLVDAQETRRIMDRLYGYEVSPVLWKKVAPKLSAGRVQSVATRIIVQRERDRMAFRSASYWDIVATLDASVSDPKAHPPTFAARLTAVNGRRVATGRDFDSLGQLRSVASGLPDVTILDEATATALATRLHGAQLTVASAEEKPYTRRPYPPFMTSTLQQEAGRKLRFSAERTMSIAQRLYENGYITYMRTDSTTLSESAINAARTQARQLYGEEYVAAAPRQYTRKVKNAQEAHEAIRPAGETFATPDAVRRELDKDEFRLYELVWQRTVASQMADARGTTLSLRIAGTAGDQDVVFSASGRTLTFPGFLKAYVETVDELVGGEADDAERRLPRLTPGQRLDAVELTPDGHATNPPPRYTEASLVKALEELGIGRPSTYSSIIKTIQDRGYVHKKGSALVPSWVAFAVTGLLEQHFGRLVDYDFTAAMEDELDAIAAGTERRTNWLNNFYFGGEHGVADSVARSGGLKKLVGINLEGIDAREVNSIKLFDDADGRPVYVRVGKNGPYLERTVTGDDGEPTPQRANLDDSLTPDELTLEIAEQLFATPQEGRVLGVDPQTGHEIVAKDGRYGPYVTEILPEPANSGEPVKKGKKAGAAKPRTGSLLRSMDLQTVTLEDALKLLSLPRVVGVDPETGEEITAQNGRYGPYLKRGKDSRSLATEDQIFSITLDEALKIYAQPKRPGRQSASAPPLRELGADPASGKPMVIKDGRFGPYVTDGETNASLRKGDDVATITDERAAELLADRRARGPVKRTARKTTRKAPAKKAAKR
;
A
#
# COMPACT_ATOMS: atom_id res chain seq x y z
N MET A 1 -64.94 18.84 45.31
CA MET A 1 -64.06 17.66 45.43
C MET A 1 -64.66 16.58 44.54
N ALA A 2 -63.99 16.25 43.43
CA ALA A 2 -64.50 15.33 42.42
C ALA A 2 -63.61 14.08 42.36
N GLU A 3 -64.26 12.92 42.29
CA GLU A 3 -63.68 11.57 42.26
C GLU A 3 -62.72 11.34 41.07
N PRO A 4 -61.71 10.47 41.22
CA PRO A 4 -60.75 10.20 40.17
C PRO A 4 -61.32 9.21 39.14
N ARG A 5 -61.47 9.70 37.90
CA ARG A 5 -61.79 8.89 36.72
C ARG A 5 -60.68 7.87 36.43
N SER A 6 -61.07 6.60 36.39
CA SER A 6 -60.32 5.50 35.79
C SER A 6 -59.93 5.84 34.34
N LYS A 7 -58.62 5.94 34.07
CA LYS A 7 -58.09 5.90 32.70
C LYS A 7 -57.81 4.44 32.34
N ARG A 8 -58.78 3.83 31.64
CA ARG A 8 -58.56 2.67 30.78
C ARG A 8 -57.34 2.96 29.89
N ARG A 9 -56.33 2.09 29.93
CA ARG A 9 -55.29 2.02 28.90
C ARG A 9 -55.99 1.72 27.59
N ASP A 10 -55.85 2.65 26.65
CA ASP A 10 -56.29 2.50 25.29
C ASP A 10 -55.46 1.38 24.64
N SER A 11 -56.09 0.22 24.47
CA SER A 11 -55.57 -0.92 23.74
C SER A 11 -55.71 -0.63 22.24
N GLY A 12 -54.81 0.19 21.71
CA GLY A 12 -54.62 0.34 20.27
C GLY A 12 -53.86 -0.85 19.70
N ASN A 13 -54.53 -1.62 18.84
CA ASN A 13 -54.03 -2.61 17.87
C ASN A 13 -52.57 -3.12 18.01
N GLY A 14 -52.45 -4.43 18.27
CA GLY A 14 -51.19 -5.16 18.39
C GLY A 14 -50.24 -5.04 17.18
N SER A 15 -49.13 -4.33 17.37
CA SER A 15 -47.94 -4.56 16.55
C SER A 15 -46.71 -4.55 17.46
N GLY A 16 -46.10 -5.73 17.64
CA GLY A 16 -44.97 -5.94 18.53
C GLY A 16 -43.75 -5.07 18.22
N ARG A 17 -42.96 -4.78 19.25
CA ARG A 17 -41.71 -4.01 19.19
C ARG A 17 -40.59 -4.94 18.78
N ARG A 18 -39.72 -4.53 17.85
CA ARG A 18 -38.69 -5.41 17.26
C ARG A 18 -37.30 -4.84 17.53
N LEU A 19 -36.34 -5.69 17.91
CA LEU A 19 -34.92 -5.29 18.02
C LEU A 19 -34.20 -5.71 16.73
N VAL A 20 -33.44 -4.80 16.13
CA VAL A 20 -32.58 -5.04 14.97
C VAL A 20 -31.14 -4.81 15.40
N ILE A 21 -30.25 -5.77 15.14
CA ILE A 21 -28.83 -5.64 15.46
C ILE A 21 -28.01 -5.59 14.17
N VAL A 22 -27.15 -4.58 14.06
CA VAL A 22 -26.20 -4.38 12.95
C VAL A 22 -24.77 -4.21 13.47
N GLU A 23 -23.77 -4.19 12.60
CA GLU A 23 -22.37 -4.10 12.99
C GLU A 23 -21.94 -2.68 13.36
N SER A 24 -22.49 -1.65 12.71
CA SER A 24 -21.99 -0.28 12.82
C SER A 24 -23.05 0.70 13.36
N PRO A 25 -22.65 1.69 14.17
CA PRO A 25 -23.59 2.73 14.64
C PRO A 25 -24.14 3.62 13.53
N THR A 26 -23.44 3.73 12.39
CA THR A 26 -23.92 4.50 11.23
C THR A 26 -25.04 3.75 10.53
N LYS A 27 -24.82 2.46 10.27
CA LYS A 27 -25.83 1.53 9.72
C LYS A 27 -27.08 1.49 10.61
N ALA A 28 -26.89 1.48 11.94
CA ALA A 28 -28.02 1.47 12.89
C ALA A 28 -28.90 2.73 12.75
N ARG A 29 -28.28 3.91 12.69
CA ARG A 29 -29.01 5.19 12.51
C ARG A 29 -29.74 5.26 11.17
N LYS A 30 -29.15 4.73 10.09
CA LYS A 30 -29.78 4.70 8.77
C LYS A 30 -30.97 3.76 8.71
N LEU A 31 -30.82 2.51 9.17
CA LEU A 31 -31.91 1.54 9.18
C LEU A 31 -33.06 1.97 10.09
N ALA A 32 -32.77 2.60 11.25
CA ALA A 32 -33.80 3.16 12.11
C ALA A 32 -34.67 4.21 11.39
N GLY A 33 -34.06 5.02 10.51
CA GLY A 33 -34.76 6.01 9.70
C GLY A 33 -35.75 5.38 8.70
N TYR A 34 -35.41 4.22 8.12
CA TYR A 34 -36.26 3.54 7.14
C TYR A 34 -37.34 2.63 7.76
N LEU A 35 -37.00 1.93 8.85
CA LEU A 35 -37.90 0.96 9.49
C LEU A 35 -38.97 1.62 10.38
N GLY A 36 -38.72 2.84 10.84
CA GLY A 36 -39.65 3.63 11.63
C GLY A 36 -39.76 3.19 13.11
N PRO A 37 -40.73 3.77 13.87
CA PRO A 37 -40.73 3.76 15.33
C PRO A 37 -40.99 2.40 16.00
N ARG A 38 -41.39 1.38 15.23
CA ARG A 38 -41.64 0.02 15.74
C ARG A 38 -40.38 -0.82 15.89
N TYR A 39 -39.25 -0.35 15.37
CA TYR A 39 -37.97 -1.01 15.40
C TYR A 39 -36.99 -0.24 16.30
N ILE A 40 -36.37 -0.94 17.24
CA ILE A 40 -35.18 -0.47 17.95
C ILE A 40 -33.99 -1.02 17.18
N VAL A 41 -33.12 -0.14 16.67
CA VAL A 41 -31.96 -0.57 15.88
C VAL A 41 -30.67 -0.23 16.63
N GLU A 42 -29.89 -1.26 16.96
CA GLU A 42 -28.66 -1.14 17.75
C GLU A 42 -27.44 -1.75 17.06
N SER A 43 -26.26 -1.37 17.54
CA SER A 43 -24.99 -1.81 16.97
C SER A 43 -24.20 -2.74 17.90
N SER A 44 -23.75 -3.88 17.37
CA SER A 44 -22.81 -4.80 18.03
C SER A 44 -21.37 -4.30 18.02
N ARG A 45 -21.07 -3.29 17.18
CA ARG A 45 -19.71 -2.78 16.89
C ARG A 45 -18.80 -3.86 16.31
N GLY A 46 -19.32 -4.69 15.40
CA GLY A 46 -18.63 -5.83 14.80
C GLY A 46 -18.70 -7.10 15.65
N HIS A 47 -17.64 -7.91 15.62
CA HIS A 47 -17.52 -9.12 16.43
C HIS A 47 -17.61 -8.83 17.93
N ILE A 48 -18.42 -9.64 18.64
CA ILE A 48 -18.59 -9.58 20.09
C ILE A 48 -17.82 -10.68 20.84
N ARG A 49 -17.44 -11.74 20.12
CA ARG A 49 -16.65 -12.86 20.61
C ARG A 49 -15.44 -13.09 19.70
N ASP A 50 -14.39 -13.65 20.27
CA ASP A 50 -13.19 -14.12 19.54
C ASP A 50 -12.54 -15.23 20.37
N LEU A 51 -11.57 -15.93 19.79
CA LEU A 51 -10.69 -16.83 20.51
C LEU A 51 -9.78 -16.02 21.48
N PRO A 52 -9.31 -16.61 22.60
CA PRO A 52 -8.43 -15.93 23.55
C PRO A 52 -7.17 -15.40 22.87
N ARG A 53 -6.75 -14.17 23.19
CA ARG A 53 -5.55 -13.54 22.62
C ARG A 53 -4.37 -13.60 23.59
N ALA A 54 -4.66 -13.58 24.88
CA ALA A 54 -3.71 -13.71 25.96
C ALA A 54 -4.19 -14.74 27.00
N ALA A 55 -3.25 -15.23 27.81
CA ALA A 55 -3.58 -16.13 28.93
C ALA A 55 -4.57 -15.50 29.93
N ALA A 56 -4.57 -14.17 30.05
CA ALA A 56 -5.49 -13.42 30.89
C ALA A 56 -6.96 -13.51 30.41
N ASP A 57 -7.16 -13.78 29.12
CA ASP A 57 -8.50 -13.82 28.53
C ASP A 57 -9.22 -15.16 28.79
N VAL A 58 -8.48 -16.21 29.16
CA VAL A 58 -9.03 -17.55 29.41
C VAL A 58 -9.90 -17.53 30.68
N PRO A 59 -11.20 -17.90 30.60
CA PRO A 59 -12.09 -17.93 31.75
C PRO A 59 -11.63 -18.95 32.80
N ALA A 60 -11.88 -18.67 34.09
CA ALA A 60 -11.42 -19.52 35.21
C ALA A 60 -11.77 -21.01 35.04
N LYS A 61 -12.97 -21.32 34.51
CA LYS A 61 -13.43 -22.69 34.23
C LYS A 61 -12.50 -23.46 33.29
N TYR A 62 -11.86 -22.79 32.33
CA TYR A 62 -11.02 -23.39 31.31
C TYR A 62 -9.52 -23.19 31.56
N LYS A 63 -9.11 -22.54 32.67
CA LYS A 63 -7.69 -22.26 32.95
C LYS A 63 -6.87 -23.51 33.25
N SER A 64 -7.50 -24.58 33.71
CA SER A 64 -6.87 -25.89 33.92
C SER A 64 -6.63 -26.65 32.61
N GLU A 65 -7.31 -26.28 31.54
CA GLU A 65 -7.24 -26.99 30.26
C GLU A 65 -5.99 -26.54 29.47
N PRO A 66 -5.07 -27.45 29.11
CA PRO A 66 -3.82 -27.10 28.42
C PRO A 66 -4.05 -26.42 27.05
N TRP A 67 -5.14 -26.78 26.37
CA TRP A 67 -5.50 -26.26 25.04
C TRP A 67 -6.18 -24.88 25.11
N ALA A 68 -6.64 -24.43 26.27
CA ALA A 68 -7.44 -23.21 26.37
C ALA A 68 -6.68 -21.94 25.98
N ARG A 69 -5.35 -21.94 26.07
CA ARG A 69 -4.51 -20.83 25.58
C ARG A 69 -4.48 -20.76 24.05
N LEU A 70 -4.44 -21.90 23.39
CA LEU A 70 -4.63 -22.00 21.93
C LEU A 70 -6.07 -21.60 21.57
N GLY A 71 -7.02 -21.90 22.46
CA GLY A 71 -8.43 -21.58 22.31
C GLY A 71 -9.17 -22.53 21.39
N VAL A 72 -8.54 -23.65 21.00
CA VAL A 72 -9.11 -24.68 20.14
C VAL A 72 -8.72 -26.03 20.71
N ASN A 73 -9.70 -26.89 20.98
CA ASN A 73 -9.46 -28.26 21.42
C ASN A 73 -9.31 -29.18 20.21
N VAL A 74 -8.07 -29.35 19.74
CA VAL A 74 -7.78 -30.16 18.54
C VAL A 74 -8.08 -31.65 18.72
N ASP A 75 -8.17 -32.14 19.96
CA ASP A 75 -8.45 -33.55 20.27
C ASP A 75 -9.96 -33.83 20.44
N ALA A 76 -10.80 -32.79 20.37
CA ALA A 76 -12.26 -32.89 20.45
C ALA A 76 -12.91 -32.09 19.31
N ASP A 77 -12.73 -32.57 18.08
CA ASP A 77 -13.33 -32.04 16.85
C ASP A 77 -13.15 -30.51 16.66
N PHE A 78 -11.99 -30.01 17.10
CA PHE A 78 -11.61 -28.61 17.02
C PHE A 78 -12.61 -27.67 17.70
N GLU A 79 -13.15 -28.06 18.86
CA GLU A 79 -14.07 -27.21 19.64
C GLU A 79 -13.40 -25.86 19.98
N PRO A 80 -13.96 -24.72 19.54
CA PRO A 80 -13.40 -23.40 19.81
C PRO A 80 -13.87 -22.84 21.17
N LEU A 81 -12.94 -22.24 21.91
CA LEU A 81 -13.26 -21.46 23.11
C LEU A 81 -13.53 -20.01 22.73
N TYR A 82 -14.77 -19.67 22.42
CA TYR A 82 -15.15 -18.27 22.22
C TYR A 82 -15.38 -17.53 23.53
N ILE A 83 -14.74 -16.37 23.66
CA ILE A 83 -14.89 -15.48 24.80
C ILE A 83 -15.42 -14.12 24.34
N ILE A 84 -16.19 -13.46 25.21
CA ILE A 84 -16.59 -12.07 24.96
C ILE A 84 -15.38 -11.17 25.18
N SER A 85 -15.00 -10.42 24.15
CA SER A 85 -13.88 -9.48 24.24
C SER A 85 -14.13 -8.46 25.36
N PRO A 86 -13.13 -8.14 26.21
CA PRO A 86 -13.32 -7.24 27.35
C PRO A 86 -14.01 -5.90 27.00
N GLU A 87 -13.65 -5.34 25.86
CA GLU A 87 -14.18 -4.09 25.30
C GLU A 87 -15.64 -4.19 24.79
N LYS A 88 -16.18 -5.40 24.64
CA LYS A 88 -17.54 -5.68 24.15
C LYS A 88 -18.52 -6.07 25.25
N LYS A 89 -18.04 -6.30 26.48
CA LYS A 89 -18.90 -6.72 27.61
C LYS A 89 -20.05 -5.75 27.88
N SER A 90 -19.81 -4.44 27.83
CA SER A 90 -20.85 -3.43 28.03
C SER A 90 -21.91 -3.49 26.93
N THR A 91 -21.49 -3.60 25.67
CA THR A 91 -22.40 -3.75 24.51
C THR A 91 -23.25 -5.00 24.62
N VAL A 92 -22.67 -6.14 25.01
CA VAL A 92 -23.46 -7.38 25.21
C VAL A 92 -24.50 -7.22 26.32
N SER A 93 -24.13 -6.59 27.45
CA SER A 93 -25.09 -6.33 28.54
C SER A 93 -26.24 -5.42 28.11
N GLU A 94 -25.94 -4.38 27.33
CA GLU A 94 -26.94 -3.47 26.77
C GLU A 94 -27.92 -4.20 25.83
N LEU A 95 -27.40 -4.98 24.87
CA LEU A 95 -28.22 -5.77 23.95
C LEU A 95 -29.10 -6.79 24.69
N LYS A 96 -28.59 -7.43 25.75
CA LYS A 96 -29.39 -8.33 26.60
C LYS A 96 -30.50 -7.63 27.35
N GLY A 97 -30.29 -6.37 27.77
CA GLY A 97 -31.33 -5.56 28.38
C GLY A 97 -32.45 -5.26 27.40
N LEU A 98 -32.10 -4.75 26.21
CA LEU A 98 -33.08 -4.40 25.18
C LEU A 98 -33.87 -5.59 24.65
N LEU A 99 -33.25 -6.77 24.60
CA LEU A 99 -33.90 -8.01 24.16
C LEU A 99 -35.07 -8.44 25.06
N GLN A 100 -35.14 -7.97 26.30
CA GLN A 100 -36.22 -8.30 27.24
C GLN A 100 -37.52 -7.55 26.93
N ASP A 101 -37.44 -6.44 26.20
CA ASP A 101 -38.55 -5.50 25.96
C ASP A 101 -39.10 -5.56 24.51
N VAL A 102 -38.80 -6.62 23.77
CA VAL A 102 -39.14 -6.79 22.35
C VAL A 102 -39.72 -8.17 22.06
N ASP A 103 -40.53 -8.25 21.00
CA ASP A 103 -41.26 -9.46 20.59
C ASP A 103 -40.53 -10.29 19.53
N GLU A 104 -39.64 -9.67 18.74
CA GLU A 104 -38.82 -10.34 17.71
C GLU A 104 -37.40 -9.73 17.67
N LEU A 105 -36.41 -10.56 17.32
CA LEU A 105 -35.03 -10.15 17.05
C LEU A 105 -34.71 -10.29 15.56
N TYR A 106 -34.19 -9.23 14.95
CA TYR A 106 -33.70 -9.21 13.58
C TYR A 106 -32.17 -9.07 13.59
N LEU A 107 -31.48 -9.99 12.93
CA LEU A 107 -30.04 -9.95 12.73
C LEU A 107 -29.76 -9.39 11.33
N ALA A 108 -29.31 -8.14 11.26
CA ALA A 108 -29.14 -7.37 10.03
C ALA A 108 -27.67 -7.11 9.70
N THR A 109 -26.83 -8.12 9.96
CA THR A 109 -25.42 -8.12 9.58
C THR A 109 -25.24 -8.24 8.06
N ASP A 110 -24.06 -7.91 7.55
CA ASP A 110 -23.66 -8.06 6.16
C ASP A 110 -23.87 -9.53 5.70
N GLY A 111 -24.17 -9.73 4.41
CA GLY A 111 -24.51 -11.04 3.86
C GLY A 111 -23.32 -11.97 3.56
N ASP A 112 -22.10 -11.60 3.96
CA ASP A 112 -20.90 -12.42 3.76
C ASP A 112 -20.69 -13.41 4.94
N ARG A 113 -19.73 -14.33 4.81
CA ARG A 113 -19.42 -15.30 5.87
C ARG A 113 -19.03 -14.66 7.21
N GLU A 114 -18.42 -13.47 7.19
CA GLU A 114 -18.06 -12.72 8.40
C GLU A 114 -19.30 -12.19 9.11
N GLY A 115 -20.24 -11.58 8.38
CA GLY A 115 -21.50 -11.10 8.90
C GLY A 115 -22.41 -12.23 9.41
N GLU A 116 -22.39 -13.39 8.75
CA GLU A 116 -23.12 -14.58 9.19
C GLU A 116 -22.56 -15.13 10.52
N ALA A 117 -21.22 -15.19 10.66
CA ALA A 117 -20.57 -15.57 11.92
C ALA A 117 -20.87 -14.57 13.06
N ILE A 118 -20.96 -13.26 12.78
CA ILE A 118 -21.39 -12.26 13.78
C ILE A 118 -22.83 -12.52 14.22
N ALA A 119 -23.74 -12.78 13.28
CA ALA A 119 -25.13 -13.11 13.58
C ALA A 119 -25.23 -14.37 14.45
N TRP A 120 -24.49 -15.42 14.11
CA TRP A 120 -24.39 -16.64 14.92
C TRP A 120 -23.84 -16.36 16.33
N HIS A 121 -22.76 -15.57 16.44
CA HIS A 121 -22.20 -15.20 17.73
C HIS A 121 -23.18 -14.40 18.60
N LEU A 122 -23.98 -13.51 18.01
CA LEU A 122 -25.06 -12.80 18.70
C LEU A 122 -26.11 -13.78 19.22
N LEU A 123 -26.57 -14.72 18.39
CA LEU A 123 -27.54 -15.74 18.77
C LEU A 123 -27.06 -16.54 20.00
N GLU A 124 -25.86 -17.09 19.92
CA GLU A 124 -25.24 -17.89 20.99
C GLU A 124 -24.99 -17.12 22.28
N THR A 125 -24.65 -15.82 22.16
CA THR A 125 -24.32 -14.98 23.33
C THR A 125 -25.57 -14.44 24.02
N LEU A 126 -26.57 -14.02 23.23
CA LEU A 126 -27.81 -13.42 23.72
C LEU A 126 -28.82 -14.47 24.18
N LYS A 127 -28.83 -15.65 23.55
CA LYS A 127 -29.76 -16.76 23.83
C LYS A 127 -31.22 -16.30 23.82
N PRO A 128 -31.70 -15.69 22.72
CA PRO A 128 -33.05 -15.17 22.62
C PRO A 128 -34.09 -16.28 22.86
N ARG A 129 -35.18 -15.92 23.54
CA ARG A 129 -36.37 -16.77 23.75
C ARG A 129 -37.57 -16.28 22.95
N ILE A 130 -37.29 -15.51 21.91
CA ILE A 130 -38.24 -14.87 21.00
C ILE A 130 -37.86 -15.25 19.56
N PRO A 131 -38.77 -15.13 18.57
CA PRO A 131 -38.45 -15.38 17.17
C PRO A 131 -37.26 -14.55 16.69
N VAL A 132 -36.36 -15.21 15.95
CA VAL A 132 -35.17 -14.59 15.35
C VAL A 132 -35.31 -14.63 13.83
N LYS A 133 -34.98 -13.53 13.15
CA LYS A 133 -35.06 -13.38 11.69
C LYS A 133 -33.74 -12.83 11.16
N ARG A 134 -33.20 -13.41 10.08
CA ARG A 134 -31.96 -12.93 9.44
C ARG A 134 -32.30 -12.05 8.24
N MET A 135 -31.94 -10.75 8.31
CA MET A 135 -32.14 -9.78 7.21
C MET A 135 -30.87 -9.63 6.39
N VAL A 136 -30.93 -9.89 5.08
CA VAL A 136 -29.80 -9.69 4.17
C VAL A 136 -30.13 -8.65 3.11
N PHE A 137 -29.20 -7.75 2.83
CA PHE A 137 -29.33 -6.71 1.82
C PHE A 137 -27.95 -6.31 1.29
N HIS A 138 -27.90 -5.82 0.04
CA HIS A 138 -26.66 -5.48 -0.64
C HIS A 138 -26.51 -3.98 -0.93
N GLU A 139 -27.51 -3.19 -0.54
CA GLU A 139 -27.48 -1.73 -0.47
C GLU A 139 -28.36 -1.24 0.68
N ILE A 140 -28.11 -0.02 1.17
CA ILE A 140 -28.85 0.58 2.28
C ILE A 140 -29.74 1.68 1.72
N THR A 141 -30.87 1.27 1.15
CA THR A 141 -31.95 2.13 0.64
C THR A 141 -33.27 1.76 1.30
N GLU A 142 -34.23 2.68 1.33
CA GLU A 142 -35.53 2.40 1.94
C GLU A 142 -36.22 1.16 1.34
N PRO A 143 -36.33 1.01 0.00
CA PRO A 143 -36.96 -0.18 -0.58
C PRO A 143 -36.23 -1.47 -0.22
N ALA A 144 -34.90 -1.49 -0.31
CA ALA A 144 -34.11 -2.70 -0.03
C ALA A 144 -34.21 -3.14 1.43
N ILE A 145 -34.25 -2.20 2.38
CA ILE A 145 -34.36 -2.50 3.81
C ILE A 145 -35.76 -2.99 4.17
N LEU A 146 -36.81 -2.39 3.59
CA LEU A 146 -38.18 -2.83 3.82
C LEU A 146 -38.41 -4.23 3.26
N GLU A 147 -37.89 -4.50 2.07
CA GLU A 147 -37.94 -5.82 1.43
C GLU A 147 -37.20 -6.88 2.25
N ALA A 148 -35.97 -6.59 2.69
CA ALA A 148 -35.18 -7.50 3.53
C ALA A 148 -35.83 -7.78 4.91
N ALA A 149 -36.60 -6.81 5.45
CA ALA A 149 -37.35 -7.01 6.69
C ALA A 149 -38.60 -7.86 6.49
N ALA A 150 -39.25 -7.75 5.33
CA ALA A 150 -40.43 -8.53 4.96
C ALA A 150 -40.08 -9.98 4.59
N ASN A 151 -38.92 -10.19 3.96
CA ASN A 151 -38.46 -11.49 3.45
C ASN A 151 -37.13 -11.91 4.11
N PRO A 152 -37.12 -12.25 5.41
CA PRO A 152 -35.93 -12.76 6.08
C PRO A 152 -35.58 -14.17 5.57
N ARG A 153 -34.31 -14.54 5.72
CA ARG A 153 -33.84 -15.91 5.51
C ARG A 153 -33.57 -16.63 6.83
N GLU A 154 -33.28 -17.92 6.74
CA GLU A 154 -32.67 -18.67 7.84
C GLU A 154 -31.17 -18.35 7.95
N LEU A 155 -30.60 -18.57 9.14
CA LEU A 155 -29.16 -18.45 9.34
C LEU A 155 -28.45 -19.57 8.58
N ASP A 156 -27.47 -19.20 7.76
CA ASP A 156 -26.70 -20.15 6.96
C ASP A 156 -25.52 -20.70 7.78
N ILE A 157 -25.64 -21.96 8.22
CA ILE A 157 -24.63 -22.61 9.07
C ILE A 157 -23.37 -22.97 8.28
N ASP A 158 -23.47 -23.24 6.98
CA ASP A 158 -22.32 -23.57 6.14
C ASP A 158 -21.39 -22.36 6.00
N LEU A 159 -21.95 -21.15 5.87
CA LEU A 159 -21.19 -19.89 5.91
C LEU A 159 -20.50 -19.67 7.27
N VAL A 160 -21.18 -19.96 8.38
CA VAL A 160 -20.60 -19.86 9.73
C VAL A 160 -19.45 -20.85 9.89
N ASP A 161 -19.64 -22.09 9.46
CA ASP A 161 -18.64 -23.14 9.52
C ASP A 161 -17.42 -22.81 8.67
N ALA A 162 -17.59 -22.23 7.48
CA ALA A 162 -16.47 -21.78 6.65
C ALA A 162 -15.66 -20.66 7.32
N GLN A 163 -16.34 -19.70 7.96
CA GLN A 163 -15.69 -18.62 8.70
C GLN A 163 -14.92 -19.16 9.91
N GLU A 164 -15.53 -20.07 10.67
CA GLU A 164 -14.91 -20.71 11.82
C GLU A 164 -13.72 -21.59 11.42
N THR A 165 -13.85 -22.36 10.34
CA THR A 165 -12.76 -23.16 9.75
C THR A 165 -11.56 -22.26 9.47
N ARG A 166 -11.78 -21.14 8.77
CA ARG A 166 -10.74 -20.16 8.48
C ARG A 166 -10.11 -19.62 9.77
N ARG A 167 -10.93 -19.25 10.76
CA ARG A 167 -10.49 -18.68 12.04
C ARG A 167 -9.61 -19.64 12.84
N ILE A 168 -9.99 -20.91 12.89
CA ILE A 168 -9.26 -21.99 13.57
C ILE A 168 -7.98 -22.32 12.81
N MET A 169 -8.04 -22.47 11.49
CA MET A 169 -6.87 -22.70 10.66
C MET A 169 -5.81 -21.62 10.85
N ASP A 170 -6.19 -20.34 10.77
CA ASP A 170 -5.25 -19.22 10.98
C ASP A 170 -4.67 -19.23 12.41
N ARG A 171 -5.45 -19.69 13.40
CA ARG A 171 -4.99 -19.89 14.78
C ARG A 171 -3.94 -21.00 14.87
N LEU A 172 -4.20 -22.16 14.28
CA LEU A 172 -3.28 -23.30 14.28
C LEU A 172 -1.99 -22.93 13.55
N TYR A 173 -2.09 -22.38 12.34
CA TYR A 173 -0.93 -21.92 11.56
C TYR A 173 -0.08 -20.93 12.37
N GLY A 174 -0.71 -19.90 12.94
CA GLY A 174 0.00 -18.89 13.71
C GLY A 174 0.69 -19.46 14.94
N TYR A 175 0.05 -20.39 15.65
CA TYR A 175 0.56 -20.96 16.89
C TYR A 175 1.67 -21.99 16.68
N GLU A 176 1.61 -22.77 15.59
CA GLU A 176 2.65 -23.75 15.26
C GLU A 176 3.86 -23.08 14.60
N VAL A 177 3.64 -22.19 13.62
CA VAL A 177 4.73 -21.67 12.78
C VAL A 177 5.45 -20.46 13.40
N SER A 178 4.76 -19.59 14.15
CA SER A 178 5.41 -18.40 14.74
C SER A 178 6.54 -18.73 15.73
N PRO A 179 6.43 -19.75 16.62
CA PRO A 179 7.54 -20.17 17.47
C PRO A 179 8.80 -20.60 16.70
N VAL A 180 8.63 -21.17 15.50
CA VAL A 180 9.77 -21.51 14.63
C VAL A 180 10.47 -20.23 14.20
N LEU A 181 9.72 -19.21 13.74
CA LEU A 181 10.29 -17.91 13.38
C LEU A 181 11.00 -17.23 14.56
N TRP A 182 10.48 -17.38 15.78
CA TRP A 182 11.11 -16.80 16.98
C TRP A 182 12.45 -17.44 17.31
N LYS A 183 12.53 -18.76 17.17
CA LYS A 183 13.74 -19.53 17.45
C LYS A 183 14.78 -19.38 16.33
N LYS A 184 14.35 -19.24 15.08
CA LYS A 184 15.21 -19.34 13.89
C LYS A 184 15.45 -18.04 13.14
N VAL A 185 14.71 -16.96 13.44
CA VAL A 185 14.88 -15.66 12.76
C VAL A 185 14.93 -14.52 13.75
N ALA A 186 13.79 -14.19 14.39
CA ALA A 186 13.70 -13.11 15.37
C ALA A 186 12.46 -13.23 16.28
N PRO A 187 12.56 -12.86 17.57
CA PRO A 187 11.41 -12.85 18.48
C PRO A 187 10.30 -11.92 18.01
N LYS A 188 9.05 -12.23 18.37
CA LYS A 188 7.84 -11.45 18.06
C LYS A 188 7.47 -11.34 16.58
N LEU A 189 8.20 -12.00 15.69
CA LEU A 189 7.72 -12.25 14.33
C LEU A 189 6.44 -13.08 14.37
N SER A 190 5.66 -13.04 13.31
CA SER A 190 4.41 -13.78 13.31
C SER A 190 4.17 -14.33 11.94
N ALA A 191 3.87 -15.63 11.93
CA ALA A 191 3.56 -16.38 10.74
C ALA A 191 2.05 -16.30 10.48
N GLY A 192 1.68 -16.35 9.21
CA GLY A 192 0.30 -16.35 8.78
C GLY A 192 0.27 -16.73 7.31
N ARG A 193 -0.59 -17.68 6.95
CA ARG A 193 -0.57 -18.33 5.63
C ARG A 193 -0.56 -17.32 4.48
N VAL A 194 -1.58 -16.46 4.41
CA VAL A 194 -1.76 -15.52 3.30
C VAL A 194 -0.72 -14.40 3.30
N GLN A 195 -0.33 -13.92 4.49
CA GLN A 195 0.69 -12.88 4.61
C GLN A 195 2.07 -13.39 4.17
N SER A 196 2.46 -14.64 4.50
CA SER A 196 3.77 -15.17 4.09
C SER A 196 3.85 -15.36 2.60
N VAL A 197 2.75 -15.75 1.95
CA VAL A 197 2.68 -15.86 0.49
C VAL A 197 2.75 -14.49 -0.18
N ALA A 198 2.03 -13.49 0.33
CA ALA A 198 2.13 -12.12 -0.18
C ALA A 198 3.55 -11.55 -0.02
N THR A 199 4.20 -11.82 1.12
CA THR A 199 5.62 -11.48 1.33
C THR A 199 6.53 -12.22 0.34
N ARG A 200 6.28 -13.52 0.10
CA ARG A 200 7.03 -14.31 -0.89
C ARG A 200 6.92 -13.75 -2.30
N ILE A 201 5.73 -13.34 -2.74
CA ILE A 201 5.52 -12.70 -4.05
C ILE A 201 6.43 -11.47 -4.23
N ILE A 202 6.55 -10.64 -3.18
CA ILE A 202 7.40 -9.45 -3.20
C ILE A 202 8.88 -9.82 -3.15
N VAL A 203 9.27 -10.76 -2.28
CA VAL A 203 10.67 -11.24 -2.19
C VAL A 203 11.12 -11.87 -3.50
N GLN A 204 10.27 -12.67 -4.15
CA GLN A 204 10.59 -13.28 -5.44
C GLN A 204 10.81 -12.22 -6.52
N ARG A 205 9.93 -11.22 -6.62
CA ARG A 205 10.13 -10.09 -7.55
C ARG A 205 11.45 -9.35 -7.27
N GLU A 206 11.82 -9.19 -6.01
CA GLU A 206 13.07 -8.53 -5.65
C GLU A 206 14.30 -9.40 -6.02
N ARG A 207 14.23 -10.71 -5.82
CA ARG A 207 15.26 -11.66 -6.30
C ARG A 207 15.42 -11.59 -7.82
N ASP A 208 14.32 -11.52 -8.56
CA ASP A 208 14.35 -11.38 -10.03
C ASP A 208 15.08 -10.09 -10.45
N ARG A 209 14.93 -9.00 -9.67
CA ARG A 209 15.63 -7.72 -9.89
C ARG A 209 17.11 -7.80 -9.51
N MET A 210 17.45 -8.43 -8.40
CA MET A 210 18.85 -8.60 -7.94
C MET A 210 19.66 -9.48 -8.93
N ALA A 211 19.03 -10.51 -9.49
CA ALA A 211 19.64 -11.39 -10.48
C ALA A 211 19.65 -10.79 -11.89
N PHE A 212 18.86 -9.73 -12.14
CA PHE A 212 18.76 -9.11 -13.45
C PHE A 212 20.11 -8.55 -13.92
N ARG A 213 20.42 -8.72 -15.19
CA ARG A 213 21.57 -8.08 -15.85
C ARG A 213 21.06 -7.31 -17.06
N SER A 214 21.44 -6.04 -17.12
CA SER A 214 20.99 -5.16 -18.21
C SER A 214 21.80 -5.41 -19.48
N ALA A 215 21.13 -5.43 -20.62
CA ALA A 215 21.73 -5.35 -21.94
C ALA A 215 21.52 -3.95 -22.53
N SER A 216 22.57 -3.42 -23.17
CA SER A 216 22.48 -2.21 -23.98
C SER A 216 22.11 -2.56 -25.42
N TYR A 217 21.29 -1.71 -26.03
CA TYR A 217 20.93 -1.80 -27.44
C TYR A 217 20.60 -0.42 -27.98
N TRP A 218 20.86 -0.20 -29.26
CA TRP A 218 20.61 1.07 -29.93
C TRP A 218 19.59 0.92 -31.05
N ASP A 219 18.86 1.99 -31.32
CA ASP A 219 18.12 2.20 -32.56
C ASP A 219 18.36 3.62 -33.08
N ILE A 220 17.59 4.05 -34.08
CA ILE A 220 17.60 5.42 -34.59
C ILE A 220 16.17 5.93 -34.60
N VAL A 221 15.94 7.08 -33.97
CA VAL A 221 14.70 7.83 -34.12
C VAL A 221 14.86 8.81 -35.27
N ALA A 222 13.97 8.71 -36.25
CA ALA A 222 13.90 9.64 -37.36
C ALA A 222 12.67 10.55 -37.21
N THR A 223 12.87 11.86 -37.33
CA THR A 223 11.78 12.82 -37.57
C THR A 223 11.60 12.94 -39.08
N LEU A 224 10.48 12.44 -39.59
CA LEU A 224 10.18 12.36 -41.02
C LEU A 224 9.19 13.45 -41.42
N ASP A 225 9.44 14.11 -42.55
CA ASP A 225 8.56 15.11 -43.16
C ASP A 225 7.89 14.55 -44.41
N ALA A 226 6.56 14.55 -44.41
CA ALA A 226 5.73 14.15 -45.54
C ALA A 226 5.24 15.33 -46.39
N SER A 227 5.38 16.57 -45.92
CA SER A 227 4.92 17.77 -46.62
C SER A 227 5.64 18.00 -47.95
N VAL A 228 6.84 17.42 -48.09
CA VAL A 228 7.65 17.44 -49.31
C VAL A 228 7.01 16.68 -50.48
N SER A 229 6.24 15.62 -50.19
CA SER A 229 5.55 14.83 -51.22
C SER A 229 4.03 15.02 -51.22
N ASP A 230 3.46 15.43 -50.08
CA ASP A 230 2.06 15.84 -49.95
C ASP A 230 1.93 17.06 -49.02
N PRO A 231 1.79 18.30 -49.57
CA PRO A 231 1.62 19.51 -48.79
C PRO A 231 0.37 19.52 -47.88
N LYS A 232 -0.56 18.57 -48.04
CA LYS A 232 -1.76 18.41 -47.22
C LYS A 232 -1.60 17.36 -46.10
N ALA A 233 -0.43 16.72 -46.00
CA ALA A 233 -0.14 15.77 -44.94
C ALA A 233 -0.31 16.42 -43.55
N HIS A 234 -1.06 15.78 -42.67
CA HIS A 234 -1.33 16.28 -41.33
C HIS A 234 -1.31 15.15 -40.27
N PRO A 235 -0.43 15.21 -39.25
CA PRO A 235 0.64 16.20 -39.09
C PRO A 235 1.67 16.11 -40.23
N PRO A 236 2.33 17.23 -40.62
CA PRO A 236 3.31 17.23 -41.71
C PRO A 236 4.56 16.42 -41.36
N THR A 237 4.94 16.41 -40.08
CA THR A 237 6.06 15.63 -39.55
C THR A 237 5.59 14.58 -38.55
N PHE A 238 6.34 13.48 -38.45
CA PHE A 238 6.11 12.41 -37.48
C PHE A 238 7.39 11.64 -37.16
N ALA A 239 7.41 10.97 -36.00
CA ALA A 239 8.54 10.15 -35.59
C ALA A 239 8.41 8.70 -36.09
N ALA A 240 9.52 8.11 -36.53
CA ALA A 240 9.65 6.70 -36.86
C ALA A 240 10.92 6.12 -36.22
N ARG A 241 10.93 4.82 -35.90
CA ARG A 241 12.10 4.14 -35.32
C ARG A 241 12.68 3.12 -36.29
N LEU A 242 14.01 3.02 -36.34
CA LEU A 242 14.69 1.98 -37.10
C LEU A 242 14.32 0.60 -36.55
N THR A 243 13.90 -0.30 -37.43
CA THR A 243 13.42 -1.64 -37.06
C THR A 243 14.08 -2.77 -37.81
N ALA A 244 14.76 -2.51 -38.94
CA ALA A 244 15.57 -3.51 -39.61
C ALA A 244 16.75 -2.89 -40.38
N VAL A 245 17.83 -3.66 -40.53
CA VAL A 245 19.01 -3.35 -41.33
C VAL A 245 19.39 -4.61 -42.12
N ASN A 246 19.53 -4.52 -43.45
CA ASN A 246 19.84 -5.63 -44.36
C ASN A 246 18.94 -6.85 -44.17
N GLY A 247 17.63 -6.62 -43.99
CA GLY A 247 16.65 -7.67 -43.74
C GLY A 247 16.62 -8.23 -42.31
N ARG A 248 17.61 -7.89 -41.46
CA ARG A 248 17.67 -8.29 -40.06
C ARG A 248 16.94 -7.31 -39.17
N ARG A 249 16.10 -7.78 -38.25
CA ARG A 249 15.36 -6.91 -37.33
C ARG A 249 16.32 -6.30 -36.30
N VAL A 250 16.20 -5.01 -36.00
CA VAL A 250 16.96 -4.37 -34.91
C VAL A 250 16.47 -4.91 -33.56
N ALA A 251 17.41 -5.30 -32.69
CA ALA A 251 17.10 -5.82 -31.37
C ALA A 251 16.42 -4.76 -30.50
N THR A 252 15.45 -5.20 -29.70
CA THR A 252 14.70 -4.38 -28.73
C THR A 252 14.80 -5.01 -27.35
N GLY A 253 14.36 -4.31 -26.31
CA GLY A 253 14.42 -4.84 -24.94
C GLY A 253 13.70 -6.19 -24.71
N ARG A 254 12.74 -6.57 -25.56
CA ARG A 254 12.04 -7.87 -25.48
C ARG A 254 12.87 -9.05 -25.97
N ASP A 255 13.94 -8.78 -26.72
CA ASP A 255 14.79 -9.79 -27.34
C ASP A 255 15.84 -10.36 -26.37
N PHE A 256 16.00 -9.70 -25.23
CA PHE A 256 16.88 -10.13 -24.15
C PHE A 256 16.11 -10.92 -23.08
N ASP A 257 16.78 -11.88 -22.46
CA ASP A 257 16.33 -12.54 -21.24
C ASP A 257 16.71 -11.73 -19.99
N SER A 258 16.43 -12.27 -18.81
CA SER A 258 16.73 -11.61 -17.53
C SER A 258 18.22 -11.50 -17.23
N LEU A 259 19.08 -12.24 -17.93
CA LEU A 259 20.54 -12.21 -17.78
C LEU A 259 21.21 -11.31 -18.83
N GLY A 260 20.41 -10.53 -19.59
CA GLY A 260 20.90 -9.64 -20.63
C GLY A 260 21.42 -10.40 -21.86
N GLN A 261 21.12 -11.69 -21.98
CA GLN A 261 21.49 -12.49 -23.14
C GLN A 261 20.36 -12.46 -24.16
N LEU A 262 20.70 -12.50 -25.45
CA LEU A 262 19.69 -12.71 -26.48
C LEU A 262 18.99 -14.04 -26.23
N ARG A 263 17.65 -14.03 -26.21
CA ARG A 263 16.87 -15.25 -26.05
C ARG A 263 17.21 -16.21 -27.18
N SER A 264 17.89 -17.32 -26.86
CA SER A 264 18.18 -18.36 -27.84
C SER A 264 16.85 -18.96 -28.31
N VAL A 265 16.61 -18.98 -29.61
CA VAL A 265 15.43 -19.61 -30.17
C VAL A 265 15.76 -21.07 -30.37
N ALA A 266 15.18 -21.94 -29.54
CA ALA A 266 15.34 -23.39 -29.59
C ALA A 266 14.81 -24.05 -30.89
N SER A 267 14.65 -23.28 -31.98
CA SER A 267 14.14 -23.71 -33.28
C SER A 267 14.33 -22.62 -34.35
N GLY A 268 15.57 -22.36 -34.80
CA GLY A 268 15.85 -21.51 -35.97
C GLY A 268 15.63 -20.00 -35.74
N LEU A 269 16.73 -19.26 -35.65
CA LEU A 269 16.86 -17.81 -35.43
C LEU A 269 15.70 -16.92 -35.94
N PRO A 270 15.23 -15.93 -35.15
CA PRO A 270 14.86 -14.63 -35.68
C PRO A 270 16.16 -13.86 -35.90
N ASP A 271 16.42 -13.53 -37.17
CA ASP A 271 17.58 -12.78 -37.65
C ASP A 271 17.57 -11.35 -37.08
N VAL A 272 18.05 -11.18 -35.82
CA VAL A 272 18.14 -9.88 -35.15
C VAL A 272 19.57 -9.34 -35.15
N THR A 273 19.71 -8.03 -35.32
CA THR A 273 20.98 -7.31 -35.21
C THR A 273 20.96 -6.43 -33.97
N ILE A 274 21.96 -6.58 -33.09
CA ILE A 274 22.19 -5.63 -32.00
C ILE A 274 22.99 -4.47 -32.58
N LEU A 275 22.55 -3.25 -32.32
CA LEU A 275 23.30 -2.05 -32.64
C LEU A 275 23.91 -1.49 -31.36
N ASP A 276 25.14 -0.96 -31.49
CA ASP A 276 25.80 -0.14 -30.49
C ASP A 276 25.82 1.34 -30.95
N GLU A 277 26.38 2.21 -30.10
CA GLU A 277 26.48 3.64 -30.36
C GLU A 277 27.20 3.95 -31.68
N ALA A 278 28.34 3.30 -31.91
CA ALA A 278 29.17 3.54 -33.09
C ALA A 278 28.42 3.13 -34.37
N THR A 279 27.78 1.96 -34.37
CA THR A 279 27.04 1.44 -35.52
C THR A 279 25.78 2.27 -35.80
N ALA A 280 25.01 2.63 -34.78
CA ALA A 280 23.82 3.47 -34.93
C ALA A 280 24.19 4.87 -35.43
N THR A 281 25.27 5.46 -34.92
CA THR A 281 25.78 6.78 -35.36
C THR A 281 26.27 6.74 -36.81
N ALA A 282 27.00 5.68 -37.20
CA ALA A 282 27.46 5.50 -38.57
C ALA A 282 26.31 5.29 -39.56
N LEU A 283 25.24 4.59 -39.16
CA LEU A 283 24.01 4.45 -39.94
C LEU A 283 23.29 5.80 -40.07
N ALA A 284 23.08 6.53 -38.97
CA ALA A 284 22.42 7.85 -38.98
C ALA A 284 23.17 8.85 -39.88
N THR A 285 24.50 8.87 -39.82
CA THR A 285 25.35 9.75 -40.63
C THR A 285 25.20 9.46 -42.12
N ARG A 286 25.17 8.18 -42.51
CA ARG A 286 24.99 7.77 -43.91
C ARG A 286 23.57 7.95 -44.42
N LEU A 287 22.59 8.05 -43.53
CA LEU A 287 21.20 8.35 -43.86
C LEU A 287 20.93 9.86 -43.97
N HIS A 288 21.86 10.71 -43.57
CA HIS A 288 21.69 12.15 -43.70
C HIS A 288 21.62 12.54 -45.19
N GLY A 289 20.49 13.14 -45.58
CA GLY A 289 20.19 13.45 -46.99
C GLY A 289 19.71 12.27 -47.84
N ALA A 290 19.55 11.07 -47.26
CA ALA A 290 18.97 9.93 -47.96
C ALA A 290 17.44 10.11 -48.14
N GLN A 291 16.94 9.74 -49.32
CA GLN A 291 15.50 9.74 -49.58
C GLN A 291 14.88 8.49 -48.99
N LEU A 292 13.89 8.68 -48.10
CA LEU A 292 13.12 7.59 -47.53
C LEU A 292 11.82 7.42 -48.30
N THR A 293 11.35 6.19 -48.45
CA THR A 293 10.13 5.86 -49.20
C THR A 293 9.18 5.03 -48.37
N VAL A 294 7.90 5.35 -48.41
CA VAL A 294 6.86 4.55 -47.76
C VAL A 294 6.76 3.20 -48.48
N ALA A 295 7.20 2.13 -47.84
CA ALA A 295 7.11 0.78 -48.39
C ALA A 295 5.71 0.17 -48.18
N SER A 296 5.09 0.44 -47.03
CA SER A 296 3.72 0.01 -46.73
C SER A 296 3.03 0.96 -45.78
N ALA A 297 1.73 1.17 -45.98
CA ALA A 297 0.83 1.83 -45.05
C ALA A 297 -0.42 0.98 -44.88
N GLU A 298 -0.61 0.41 -43.68
CA GLU A 298 -1.76 -0.42 -43.34
C GLU A 298 -2.63 0.25 -42.29
N GLU A 299 -3.92 0.40 -42.58
CA GLU A 299 -4.92 0.89 -41.63
C GLU A 299 -5.81 -0.27 -41.19
N LYS A 300 -5.86 -0.52 -39.87
CA LYS A 300 -6.70 -1.58 -39.27
C LYS A 300 -7.68 -0.96 -38.28
N PRO A 301 -9.00 -1.13 -38.45
CA PRO A 301 -9.96 -0.68 -37.45
C PRO A 301 -9.80 -1.52 -36.18
N TYR A 302 -9.93 -0.87 -35.02
CA TYR A 302 -10.00 -1.54 -33.73
C TYR A 302 -11.26 -1.13 -32.98
N THR A 303 -11.73 -2.05 -32.14
CA THR A 303 -12.84 -1.82 -31.22
C THR A 303 -12.40 -2.18 -29.81
N ARG A 304 -12.69 -1.31 -28.85
CA ARG A 304 -12.44 -1.57 -27.44
C ARG A 304 -13.75 -1.57 -26.67
N ARG A 305 -13.99 -2.66 -25.95
CA ARG A 305 -15.17 -2.81 -25.09
C ARG A 305 -15.00 -2.02 -23.78
N PRO A 306 -16.08 -1.48 -23.21
CA PRO A 306 -16.05 -0.84 -21.91
C PRO A 306 -15.63 -1.81 -20.82
N TYR A 307 -14.96 -1.25 -19.83
CA TYR A 307 -14.61 -1.96 -18.62
C TYR A 307 -15.83 -2.48 -17.84
N PRO A 308 -15.69 -3.62 -17.13
CA PRO A 308 -16.73 -4.07 -16.22
C PRO A 308 -16.93 -3.09 -15.05
N PRO A 309 -18.12 -3.09 -14.43
CA PRO A 309 -18.37 -2.46 -13.14
C PRO A 309 -17.35 -2.88 -12.08
N PHE A 310 -17.18 -2.07 -11.04
CA PHE A 310 -16.19 -2.39 -10.01
C PHE A 310 -16.58 -3.62 -9.20
N MET A 311 -15.61 -4.47 -8.96
CA MET A 311 -15.53 -5.36 -7.81
C MET A 311 -14.44 -4.87 -6.86
N THR A 312 -14.28 -5.47 -5.68
CA THR A 312 -13.36 -4.98 -4.64
C THR A 312 -11.92 -4.82 -5.11
N SER A 313 -11.39 -5.82 -5.83
CA SER A 313 -10.00 -5.79 -6.31
C SER A 313 -9.79 -4.66 -7.32
N THR A 314 -10.66 -4.53 -8.32
CA THR A 314 -10.58 -3.46 -9.34
C THR A 314 -10.79 -2.07 -8.75
N LEU A 315 -11.65 -1.92 -7.73
CA LEU A 315 -11.82 -0.64 -7.02
C LEU A 315 -10.53 -0.25 -6.28
N GLN A 316 -9.91 -1.19 -5.56
CA GLN A 316 -8.65 -0.95 -4.86
C GLN A 316 -7.52 -0.61 -5.84
N GLN A 317 -7.45 -1.31 -6.97
CA GLN A 317 -6.48 -1.04 -8.04
C GLN A 317 -6.64 0.38 -8.60
N GLU A 318 -7.83 0.74 -9.06
CA GLU A 318 -8.06 2.04 -9.70
C GLU A 318 -8.01 3.21 -8.70
N ALA A 319 -8.46 3.03 -7.47
CA ALA A 319 -8.27 4.02 -6.41
C ALA A 319 -6.77 4.19 -6.07
N GLY A 320 -5.99 3.12 -6.12
CA GLY A 320 -4.53 3.15 -5.99
C GLY A 320 -3.86 3.94 -7.12
N ARG A 321 -4.18 3.62 -8.38
CA ARG A 321 -3.57 4.24 -9.56
C ARG A 321 -4.01 5.69 -9.76
N LYS A 322 -5.32 5.96 -9.72
CA LYS A 322 -5.93 7.25 -10.08
C LYS A 322 -6.04 8.21 -8.90
N LEU A 323 -6.37 7.70 -7.70
CA LEU A 323 -6.58 8.54 -6.51
C LEU A 323 -5.39 8.55 -5.55
N ARG A 324 -4.39 7.67 -5.75
CA ARG A 324 -3.25 7.42 -4.86
C ARG A 324 -3.69 7.02 -3.45
N PHE A 325 -4.77 6.25 -3.34
CA PHE A 325 -5.26 5.70 -2.08
C PHE A 325 -4.62 4.33 -1.81
N SER A 326 -4.23 4.06 -0.56
CA SER A 326 -3.89 2.69 -0.16
C SER A 326 -5.13 1.82 -0.16
N ALA A 327 -4.97 0.50 -0.27
CA ALA A 327 -6.07 -0.46 -0.20
C ALA A 327 -6.90 -0.27 1.08
N GLU A 328 -6.24 -0.07 2.22
CA GLU A 328 -6.90 0.20 3.52
C GLU A 328 -7.74 1.49 3.47
N ARG A 329 -7.18 2.58 2.91
CA ARG A 329 -7.89 3.86 2.82
C ARG A 329 -9.10 3.75 1.90
N THR A 330 -8.95 3.07 0.76
CA THR A 330 -10.06 2.82 -0.18
C THR A 330 -11.18 2.06 0.50
N MET A 331 -10.89 0.96 1.20
CA MET A 331 -11.92 0.18 1.89
C MET A 331 -12.58 0.94 3.04
N SER A 332 -11.81 1.75 3.77
CA SER A 332 -12.35 2.60 4.85
C SER A 332 -13.31 3.66 4.33
N ILE A 333 -13.06 4.23 3.14
CA ILE A 333 -13.95 5.21 2.50
C ILE A 333 -15.17 4.50 1.92
N ALA A 334 -14.98 3.40 1.19
CA ALA A 334 -16.07 2.61 0.62
C ALA A 334 -17.04 2.11 1.70
N GLN A 335 -16.53 1.69 2.87
CA GLN A 335 -17.37 1.33 4.01
C GLN A 335 -18.28 2.48 4.45
N ARG A 336 -17.75 3.71 4.55
CA ARG A 336 -18.57 4.88 4.92
C ARG A 336 -19.60 5.23 3.84
N LEU A 337 -19.24 5.11 2.56
CA LEU A 337 -20.17 5.32 1.46
C LEU A 337 -21.31 4.29 1.50
N TYR A 338 -21.00 3.01 1.72
CA TYR A 338 -21.99 1.95 1.87
C TYR A 338 -22.90 2.17 3.08
N GLU A 339 -22.32 2.36 4.27
CA GLU A 339 -23.08 2.54 5.52
C GLU A 339 -23.99 3.78 5.51
N ASN A 340 -23.68 4.78 4.67
CA ASN A 340 -24.52 5.97 4.48
C ASN A 340 -25.53 5.86 3.32
N GLY A 341 -25.51 4.75 2.55
CA GLY A 341 -26.45 4.48 1.46
C GLY A 341 -26.07 5.13 0.12
N TYR A 342 -24.79 5.39 -0.15
CA TYR A 342 -24.33 5.95 -1.42
C TYR A 342 -23.91 4.90 -2.45
N ILE A 343 -23.38 3.76 -2.00
CA ILE A 343 -22.94 2.67 -2.87
C ILE A 343 -23.46 1.32 -2.37
N THR A 344 -23.45 0.32 -3.22
CA THR A 344 -23.64 -1.09 -2.86
C THR A 344 -22.48 -1.63 -2.01
N TYR A 345 -22.65 -2.85 -1.51
CA TYR A 345 -21.67 -3.52 -0.67
C TYR A 345 -20.28 -3.60 -1.33
N MET A 346 -19.26 -3.15 -0.61
CA MET A 346 -17.90 -2.94 -1.16
C MET A 346 -17.00 -4.18 -1.12
N ARG A 347 -17.45 -5.29 -0.53
CA ARG A 347 -16.72 -6.57 -0.49
C ARG A 347 -17.43 -7.57 -1.39
N THR A 348 -17.10 -7.53 -2.67
CA THR A 348 -17.73 -8.31 -3.73
C THR A 348 -16.68 -8.71 -4.76
N ASP A 349 -16.78 -9.93 -5.27
CA ASP A 349 -16.06 -10.44 -6.43
C ASP A 349 -16.96 -10.50 -7.69
N SER A 350 -18.18 -9.98 -7.60
CA SER A 350 -19.14 -9.90 -8.70
C SER A 350 -18.98 -8.58 -9.47
N THR A 351 -19.15 -8.68 -10.78
CA THR A 351 -19.26 -7.53 -11.70
C THR A 351 -20.66 -7.38 -12.28
N THR A 352 -21.61 -8.19 -11.79
CA THR A 352 -23.00 -8.20 -12.25
C THR A 352 -23.72 -6.94 -11.79
N LEU A 353 -24.56 -6.37 -12.66
CA LEU A 353 -25.50 -5.32 -12.29
C LEU A 353 -26.93 -5.86 -12.33
N SER A 354 -27.75 -5.37 -11.41
CA SER A 354 -29.20 -5.54 -11.42
C SER A 354 -29.83 -4.79 -12.60
N GLU A 355 -31.04 -5.20 -12.99
CA GLU A 355 -31.76 -4.56 -14.09
C GLU A 355 -32.02 -3.06 -13.81
N SER A 356 -32.40 -2.71 -12.58
CA SER A 356 -32.60 -1.32 -12.17
C SER A 356 -31.32 -0.51 -12.29
N ALA A 357 -30.18 -1.05 -11.86
CA ALA A 357 -28.89 -0.40 -11.98
C ALA A 357 -28.45 -0.21 -13.45
N ILE A 358 -28.68 -1.21 -14.30
CA ILE A 358 -28.41 -1.11 -15.75
C ILE A 358 -29.24 0.02 -16.36
N ASN A 359 -30.53 0.07 -16.06
CA ASN A 359 -31.43 1.11 -16.56
C ASN A 359 -31.03 2.51 -16.06
N ALA A 360 -30.64 2.64 -14.80
CA ALA A 360 -30.13 3.88 -14.23
C ALA A 360 -28.83 4.35 -14.92
N ALA A 361 -27.86 3.45 -15.10
CA ALA A 361 -26.60 3.79 -15.78
C ALA A 361 -26.81 4.20 -17.24
N ARG A 362 -27.67 3.47 -17.98
CA ARG A 362 -28.02 3.81 -19.37
C ARG A 362 -28.71 5.16 -19.47
N THR A 363 -29.61 5.47 -18.55
CA THR A 363 -30.30 6.76 -18.49
C THR A 363 -29.33 7.91 -18.21
N GLN A 364 -28.42 7.75 -17.25
CA GLN A 364 -27.38 8.74 -16.96
C GLN A 364 -26.42 8.93 -18.15
N ALA A 365 -26.01 7.83 -18.81
CA ALA A 365 -25.17 7.91 -20.01
C ALA A 365 -25.86 8.71 -21.13
N ARG A 366 -27.15 8.45 -21.37
CA ARG A 366 -27.97 9.16 -22.35
C ARG A 366 -28.07 10.66 -22.04
N GLN A 367 -28.36 11.01 -20.80
CA GLN A 367 -28.56 12.40 -20.38
C GLN A 367 -27.27 13.23 -20.45
N LEU A 368 -26.12 12.63 -20.13
CA LEU A 368 -24.85 13.36 -20.04
C LEU A 368 -24.03 13.32 -21.33
N TYR A 369 -24.10 12.22 -22.09
CA TYR A 369 -23.25 12.02 -23.27
C TYR A 369 -24.02 11.93 -24.59
N GLY A 370 -25.34 11.71 -24.56
CA GLY A 370 -26.20 11.56 -25.74
C GLY A 370 -26.50 10.11 -26.12
N GLU A 371 -27.55 9.89 -26.92
CA GLU A 371 -28.02 8.54 -27.30
C GLU A 371 -26.94 7.71 -28.01
N GLU A 372 -26.13 8.34 -28.87
CA GLU A 372 -25.08 7.67 -29.64
C GLU A 372 -24.00 7.00 -28.75
N TYR A 373 -23.84 7.47 -27.51
CA TYR A 373 -22.87 6.96 -26.55
C TYR A 373 -23.42 5.82 -25.69
N VAL A 374 -24.70 5.51 -25.78
CA VAL A 374 -25.32 4.39 -25.06
C VAL A 374 -25.11 3.10 -25.86
N ALA A 375 -24.80 1.99 -25.19
CA ALA A 375 -24.70 0.70 -25.88
C ALA A 375 -26.05 0.32 -26.50
N ALA A 376 -26.03 -0.25 -27.72
CA ALA A 376 -27.24 -0.65 -28.43
C ALA A 376 -28.13 -1.61 -27.62
N ALA A 377 -27.50 -2.56 -26.92
CA ALA A 377 -28.17 -3.46 -25.97
C ALA A 377 -27.63 -3.25 -24.54
N PRO A 378 -28.43 -3.55 -23.50
CA PRO A 378 -27.95 -3.66 -22.13
C PRO A 378 -26.73 -4.58 -22.04
N ARG A 379 -25.68 -4.16 -21.34
CA ARG A 379 -24.46 -4.95 -21.18
C ARG A 379 -24.48 -5.66 -19.84
N GLN A 380 -24.46 -6.99 -19.86
CA GLN A 380 -24.29 -7.78 -18.66
C GLN A 380 -22.85 -8.31 -18.55
N TYR A 381 -22.27 -8.18 -17.37
CA TYR A 381 -20.89 -8.58 -17.08
C TYR A 381 -20.89 -9.76 -16.11
N THR A 382 -21.42 -10.89 -16.58
CA THR A 382 -21.47 -12.13 -15.78
C THR A 382 -20.10 -12.78 -15.75
N ARG A 383 -19.52 -12.89 -14.55
CA ARG A 383 -18.37 -13.74 -14.26
C ARG A 383 -18.79 -14.84 -13.29
N LYS A 384 -18.11 -15.99 -13.34
CA LYS A 384 -18.32 -17.04 -12.35
C LYS A 384 -17.82 -16.53 -11.00
N VAL A 385 -18.75 -16.27 -10.08
CA VAL A 385 -18.48 -15.98 -8.68
C VAL A 385 -18.16 -17.30 -7.99
N LYS A 386 -17.09 -17.36 -7.16
CA LYS A 386 -16.67 -18.63 -6.54
C LYS A 386 -17.68 -19.10 -5.48
N ASN A 387 -18.31 -18.17 -4.76
CA ASN A 387 -19.36 -18.47 -3.79
C ASN A 387 -20.65 -17.69 -4.08
N ALA A 388 -21.64 -18.36 -4.68
CA ALA A 388 -22.92 -17.76 -5.06
C ALA A 388 -23.84 -17.43 -3.86
N GLN A 389 -23.56 -17.88 -2.64
CA GLN A 389 -24.29 -17.45 -1.44
C GLN A 389 -23.82 -16.08 -0.94
N GLU A 390 -22.58 -15.70 -1.25
CA GLU A 390 -22.05 -14.34 -1.10
C GLU A 390 -22.40 -13.48 -2.33
N ALA A 391 -23.45 -13.83 -3.10
CA ALA A 391 -23.83 -13.18 -4.37
C ALA A 391 -24.18 -11.70 -4.18
N HIS A 392 -23.15 -10.89 -4.19
CA HIS A 392 -23.22 -9.45 -4.21
C HIS A 392 -23.39 -8.97 -5.65
N GLU A 393 -23.98 -7.79 -5.78
CA GLU A 393 -23.88 -7.00 -7.00
C GLU A 393 -22.48 -6.39 -7.12
N ALA A 394 -22.13 -5.84 -8.27
CA ALA A 394 -20.98 -4.96 -8.41
C ALA A 394 -21.06 -3.76 -7.44
N ILE A 395 -19.90 -3.15 -7.17
CA ILE A 395 -19.80 -1.87 -6.47
C ILE A 395 -20.25 -0.77 -7.43
N ARG A 396 -21.42 -0.20 -7.15
CA ARG A 396 -22.11 0.81 -7.95
C ARG A 396 -22.76 1.86 -7.04
N PRO A 397 -23.22 3.02 -7.56
CA PRO A 397 -24.09 3.91 -6.81
C PRO A 397 -25.37 3.20 -6.34
N ALA A 398 -25.83 3.50 -5.13
CA ALA A 398 -27.05 2.94 -4.54
C ALA A 398 -28.32 3.57 -5.12
N GLY A 399 -29.44 2.85 -5.01
CA GLY A 399 -30.78 3.30 -5.40
C GLY A 399 -31.15 3.04 -6.86
N GLU A 400 -32.45 3.05 -7.15
CA GLU A 400 -33.00 2.90 -8.50
C GLU A 400 -32.65 4.08 -9.42
N THR A 401 -32.37 5.25 -8.83
CA THR A 401 -31.83 6.41 -9.52
C THR A 401 -30.52 6.80 -8.83
N PHE A 402 -29.43 6.84 -9.59
CA PHE A 402 -28.13 7.20 -9.04
C PHE A 402 -28.08 8.70 -8.72
N ALA A 403 -27.68 9.04 -7.49
CA ALA A 403 -27.37 10.42 -7.17
C ALA A 403 -26.20 10.90 -8.05
N THR A 404 -26.34 12.04 -8.72
CA THR A 404 -25.24 12.55 -9.55
C THR A 404 -24.08 12.99 -8.65
N PRO A 405 -22.82 12.93 -9.14
CA PRO A 405 -21.68 13.40 -8.35
C PRO A 405 -21.89 14.82 -7.81
N ASP A 406 -22.43 15.74 -8.62
CA ASP A 406 -22.67 17.12 -8.16
C ASP A 406 -23.68 17.21 -7.01
N ALA A 407 -24.74 16.39 -7.04
CA ALA A 407 -25.75 16.36 -5.97
C ALA A 407 -25.16 15.95 -4.61
N VAL A 408 -24.27 14.94 -4.60
CA VAL A 408 -23.68 14.43 -3.35
C VAL A 408 -22.43 15.21 -2.92
N ARG A 409 -21.91 16.11 -3.75
CA ARG A 409 -20.64 16.81 -3.53
C ARG A 409 -20.62 17.65 -2.24
N ARG A 410 -21.78 18.16 -1.80
CA ARG A 410 -21.92 18.95 -0.57
C ARG A 410 -22.15 18.09 0.67
N GLU A 411 -22.53 16.83 0.48
CA GLU A 411 -22.86 15.88 1.55
C GLU A 411 -21.66 15.00 1.93
N LEU A 412 -20.77 14.75 0.97
CA LEU A 412 -19.59 13.90 1.12
C LEU A 412 -18.34 14.70 1.47
N ASP A 413 -17.43 14.07 2.22
CA ASP A 413 -16.08 14.59 2.35
C ASP A 413 -15.30 14.52 1.02
N LYS A 414 -14.14 15.18 0.92
CA LYS A 414 -13.36 15.25 -0.32
C LYS A 414 -12.97 13.87 -0.87
N ASP A 415 -12.60 12.93 -0.01
CA ASP A 415 -12.12 11.63 -0.45
C ASP A 415 -13.28 10.65 -0.70
N GLU A 416 -14.35 10.74 0.09
CA GLU A 416 -15.63 10.08 -0.15
C GLU A 416 -16.21 10.49 -1.50
N PHE A 417 -16.27 11.79 -1.79
CA PHE A 417 -16.72 12.30 -3.09
C PHE A 417 -15.88 11.76 -4.24
N ARG A 418 -14.54 11.78 -4.13
CA ARG A 418 -13.65 11.29 -5.19
C ARG A 418 -13.81 9.78 -5.43
N LEU A 419 -14.01 8.98 -4.39
CA LEU A 419 -14.23 7.55 -4.55
C LEU A 419 -15.63 7.26 -5.12
N TYR A 420 -16.64 8.00 -4.66
CA TYR A 420 -18.00 7.92 -5.21
C TYR A 420 -18.03 8.29 -6.70
N GLU A 421 -17.39 9.40 -7.08
CA GLU A 421 -17.26 9.85 -8.48
C GLU A 421 -16.60 8.77 -9.33
N LEU A 422 -15.54 8.13 -8.84
CA LEU A 422 -14.88 7.03 -9.53
C LEU A 422 -15.83 5.84 -9.76
N VAL A 423 -16.55 5.42 -8.72
CA VAL A 423 -17.54 4.33 -8.78
C VAL A 423 -18.67 4.65 -9.76
N TRP A 424 -19.19 5.88 -9.70
CA TRP A 424 -20.25 6.37 -10.56
C TRP A 424 -19.81 6.37 -12.03
N GLN A 425 -18.63 6.94 -12.34
CA GLN A 425 -18.10 7.00 -13.71
C GLN A 425 -17.88 5.61 -14.29
N ARG A 426 -17.33 4.68 -13.50
CA ARG A 426 -17.09 3.29 -13.94
C ARG A 426 -18.40 2.57 -14.25
N THR A 427 -19.42 2.76 -13.42
CA THR A 427 -20.73 2.13 -13.60
C THR A 427 -21.42 2.65 -14.87
N VAL A 428 -21.43 3.97 -15.08
CA VAL A 428 -22.02 4.58 -16.29
C VAL A 428 -21.25 4.16 -17.54
N ALA A 429 -19.92 4.22 -17.52
CA ALA A 429 -19.08 3.81 -18.64
C ALA A 429 -19.31 2.34 -19.05
N SER A 430 -19.58 1.45 -18.09
CA SER A 430 -19.85 0.03 -18.38
C SER A 430 -21.08 -0.19 -19.27
N GLN A 431 -22.01 0.76 -19.35
CA GLN A 431 -23.22 0.66 -20.18
C GLN A 431 -23.14 1.50 -21.48
N MET A 432 -21.99 2.11 -21.75
CA MET A 432 -21.77 2.93 -22.94
C MET A 432 -21.32 2.10 -24.16
N ALA A 433 -21.33 2.75 -25.33
CA ALA A 433 -20.87 2.18 -26.58
C ALA A 433 -19.36 1.86 -26.56
N ASP A 434 -18.95 0.91 -27.40
CA ASP A 434 -17.53 0.58 -27.60
C ASP A 434 -16.78 1.80 -28.13
N ALA A 435 -15.51 1.96 -27.72
CA ALA A 435 -14.61 2.89 -28.36
C ALA A 435 -14.15 2.28 -29.70
N ARG A 436 -14.06 3.10 -30.74
CA ARG A 436 -13.64 2.69 -32.09
C ARG A 436 -12.56 3.62 -32.61
N GLY A 437 -11.60 3.05 -33.31
CA GLY A 437 -10.54 3.82 -33.92
C GLY A 437 -9.83 3.06 -35.00
N THR A 438 -8.76 3.65 -35.52
CA THR A 438 -7.89 2.99 -36.49
C THR A 438 -6.45 2.99 -36.00
N THR A 439 -5.79 1.87 -36.20
CA THR A 439 -4.34 1.73 -36.02
C THR A 439 -3.71 1.84 -37.39
N LEU A 440 -2.81 2.81 -37.56
CA LEU A 440 -2.00 2.98 -38.76
C LEU A 440 -0.61 2.40 -38.50
N SER A 441 -0.18 1.47 -39.34
CA SER A 441 1.17 0.89 -39.31
C SER A 441 1.91 1.26 -40.59
N LEU A 442 3.03 1.95 -40.44
CA LEU A 442 3.88 2.40 -41.53
C LEU A 442 5.20 1.61 -41.52
N ARG A 443 5.65 1.22 -42.71
CA ARG A 443 7.04 0.79 -42.96
C ARG A 443 7.64 1.73 -43.98
N ILE A 444 8.80 2.28 -43.64
CA ILE A 444 9.52 3.27 -44.44
C ILE A 444 10.88 2.66 -44.78
N ALA A 445 11.15 2.45 -46.07
CA ALA A 445 12.42 1.94 -46.57
C ALA A 445 13.38 3.08 -46.87
N GLY A 446 14.67 2.83 -46.67
CA GLY A 446 15.76 3.72 -47.05
C GLY A 446 17.03 2.93 -47.29
N THR A 447 18.08 3.62 -47.74
CA THR A 447 19.39 3.01 -47.95
C THR A 447 20.47 3.90 -47.31
N ALA A 448 21.28 3.31 -46.42
CA ALA A 448 22.40 3.94 -45.74
C ALA A 448 23.73 3.49 -46.39
N GLY A 449 24.14 4.13 -47.48
CA GLY A 449 25.25 3.65 -48.30
C GLY A 449 24.86 2.40 -49.10
N ASP A 450 25.38 1.24 -48.73
CA ASP A 450 25.10 -0.08 -49.30
C ASP A 450 24.12 -0.92 -48.46
N GLN A 451 23.66 -0.38 -47.33
CA GLN A 451 22.80 -1.09 -46.39
C GLN A 451 21.34 -0.66 -46.51
N ASP A 452 20.43 -1.62 -46.70
CA ASP A 452 19.00 -1.36 -46.68
C ASP A 452 18.52 -1.20 -45.24
N VAL A 453 17.71 -0.18 -44.99
CA VAL A 453 17.14 0.10 -43.67
C VAL A 453 15.63 0.20 -43.73
N VAL A 454 14.96 -0.21 -42.65
CA VAL A 454 13.51 -0.08 -42.51
C VAL A 454 13.18 0.60 -41.20
N PHE A 455 12.55 1.77 -41.31
CA PHE A 455 11.91 2.44 -40.19
C PHE A 455 10.45 2.00 -40.08
N SER A 456 9.93 1.98 -38.86
CA SER A 456 8.52 1.73 -38.58
C SER A 456 7.94 2.85 -37.72
N ALA A 457 6.71 3.22 -38.01
CA ALA A 457 5.89 4.09 -37.17
C ALA A 457 4.53 3.45 -36.97
N SER A 458 4.02 3.50 -35.75
CA SER A 458 2.66 3.04 -35.43
C SER A 458 1.89 4.15 -34.76
N GLY A 459 0.73 4.46 -35.33
CA GLY A 459 -0.19 5.46 -34.86
C GLY A 459 -1.52 4.84 -34.47
N ARG A 460 -2.22 5.49 -33.55
CA ARG A 460 -3.59 5.13 -33.18
C ARG A 460 -4.41 6.40 -33.18
N THR A 461 -5.54 6.37 -33.90
CA THR A 461 -6.54 7.43 -33.86
C THR A 461 -7.81 6.89 -33.20
N LEU A 462 -8.50 7.75 -32.47
CA LEU A 462 -9.75 7.43 -31.79
C LEU A 462 -10.90 8.09 -32.55
N THR A 463 -11.50 7.35 -33.49
CA THR A 463 -12.60 7.85 -34.33
C THR A 463 -13.89 8.07 -33.55
N PHE A 464 -14.16 7.25 -32.54
CA PHE A 464 -15.33 7.35 -31.68
C PHE A 464 -14.94 6.96 -30.25
N PRO A 465 -14.98 7.88 -29.28
CA PRO A 465 -14.47 7.61 -27.94
C PRO A 465 -15.35 6.64 -27.14
N GLY A 466 -16.65 6.52 -27.45
CA GLY A 466 -17.56 5.65 -26.70
C GLY A 466 -17.46 5.87 -25.19
N PHE A 467 -17.31 4.79 -24.43
CA PHE A 467 -17.16 4.83 -22.97
C PHE A 467 -15.93 5.61 -22.46
N LEU A 468 -14.88 5.79 -23.27
CA LEU A 468 -13.67 6.52 -22.87
C LEU A 468 -13.95 7.99 -22.54
N LYS A 469 -15.06 8.54 -23.05
CA LYS A 469 -15.55 9.89 -22.70
C LYS A 469 -15.97 10.01 -21.23
N ALA A 470 -16.34 8.90 -20.59
CA ALA A 470 -16.74 8.85 -19.19
C ALA A 470 -15.65 8.25 -18.28
N TYR A 471 -14.91 7.25 -18.76
CA TYR A 471 -13.92 6.56 -17.94
C TYR A 471 -12.73 6.03 -18.75
N VAL A 472 -11.52 6.29 -18.25
CA VAL A 472 -10.26 5.72 -18.72
C VAL A 472 -9.51 5.14 -17.52
N GLU A 473 -9.00 3.91 -17.62
CA GLU A 473 -8.13 3.32 -16.59
C GLU A 473 -6.78 4.02 -16.58
N THR A 474 -6.22 4.17 -15.38
CA THR A 474 -4.88 4.74 -15.24
C THR A 474 -3.86 3.62 -15.37
N VAL A 475 -2.84 3.81 -16.20
CA VAL A 475 -1.71 2.88 -16.29
C VAL A 475 -0.96 2.79 -14.96
N ASP A 476 -0.46 1.60 -14.62
CA ASP A 476 0.32 1.42 -13.39
C ASP A 476 1.63 2.22 -13.47
N GLU A 477 1.97 2.92 -12.39
CA GLU A 477 3.09 3.86 -12.37
C GLU A 477 4.45 3.19 -12.61
N LEU A 478 4.63 1.95 -12.15
CA LEU A 478 5.90 1.25 -12.25
C LEU A 478 6.00 0.40 -13.52
N VAL A 479 4.87 -0.13 -14.00
CA VAL A 479 4.82 -0.86 -15.28
C VAL A 479 4.89 0.12 -16.46
N GLY A 480 4.32 1.31 -16.31
CA GLY A 480 4.15 2.26 -17.40
C GLY A 480 3.17 1.77 -18.47
N GLY A 481 3.22 2.40 -19.64
CA GLY A 481 2.36 2.09 -20.78
C GLY A 481 1.54 3.30 -21.24
N GLU A 482 0.73 3.08 -22.28
CA GLU A 482 -0.14 4.12 -22.82
C GLU A 482 -1.57 3.97 -22.31
N ALA A 483 -2.20 5.11 -22.00
CA ALA A 483 -3.62 5.16 -21.75
C ALA A 483 -4.42 4.76 -23.00
N ASP A 484 -5.67 4.38 -22.81
CA ASP A 484 -6.49 3.77 -23.85
C ASP A 484 -7.03 4.78 -24.86
N ASP A 485 -7.16 6.02 -24.42
CA ASP A 485 -7.52 7.20 -25.17
C ASP A 485 -6.29 7.91 -25.75
N ALA A 486 -5.07 7.43 -25.47
CA ALA A 486 -3.86 8.00 -26.05
C ALA A 486 -3.89 7.84 -27.57
N GLU A 487 -3.81 8.97 -28.27
CA GLU A 487 -3.70 9.05 -29.72
C GLU A 487 -2.25 9.32 -30.13
N ARG A 488 -1.78 8.61 -31.14
CA ARG A 488 -0.56 8.93 -31.89
C ARG A 488 -0.98 9.15 -33.33
N ARG A 489 -1.19 10.40 -33.71
CA ARG A 489 -1.64 10.74 -35.07
C ARG A 489 -0.46 10.63 -36.03
N LEU A 490 -0.72 10.01 -37.17
CA LEU A 490 0.20 9.91 -38.30
C LEU A 490 -0.48 10.49 -39.54
N PRO A 491 0.28 11.09 -40.48
CA PRO A 491 -0.28 11.53 -41.74
C PRO A 491 -0.82 10.34 -42.55
N ARG A 492 -1.78 10.61 -43.41
CA ARG A 492 -2.23 9.63 -44.41
C ARG A 492 -1.14 9.51 -45.47
N LEU A 493 -0.53 8.34 -45.55
CA LEU A 493 0.52 8.05 -46.52
C LEU A 493 0.10 6.93 -47.46
N THR A 494 0.71 6.91 -48.65
CA THR A 494 0.51 5.85 -49.65
C THR A 494 1.85 5.20 -50.00
N PRO A 495 1.86 3.89 -50.33
CA PRO A 495 3.08 3.23 -50.78
C PRO A 495 3.72 3.96 -51.96
N GLY A 496 5.05 4.11 -51.92
CA GLY A 496 5.84 4.84 -52.91
C GLY A 496 6.03 6.34 -52.64
N GLN A 497 5.33 6.92 -51.65
CA GLN A 497 5.56 8.33 -51.27
C GLN A 497 6.96 8.55 -50.71
N ARG A 498 7.55 9.70 -51.07
CA ARG A 498 8.85 10.15 -50.56
C ARG A 498 8.68 10.88 -49.23
N LEU A 499 9.62 10.67 -48.34
CA LEU A 499 9.73 11.33 -47.05
C LEU A 499 11.15 11.84 -46.88
N ASP A 500 11.28 13.04 -46.32
CA ASP A 500 12.58 13.61 -45.95
C ASP A 500 12.85 13.34 -44.48
N ALA A 501 14.06 12.85 -44.17
CA ALA A 501 14.52 12.72 -42.78
C ALA A 501 15.06 14.08 -42.31
N VAL A 502 14.27 14.81 -41.51
CA VAL A 502 14.63 16.11 -40.95
C VAL A 502 15.70 15.95 -39.87
N GLU A 503 15.55 14.92 -39.05
CA GLU A 503 16.44 14.62 -37.95
C GLU A 503 16.60 13.11 -37.81
N LEU A 504 17.82 12.66 -37.54
CA LEU A 504 18.17 11.26 -37.31
C LEU A 504 19.01 11.19 -36.03
N THR A 505 18.40 10.68 -34.97
CA THR A 505 19.01 10.65 -33.63
C THR A 505 19.29 9.20 -33.26
N PRO A 506 20.56 8.76 -33.22
CA PRO A 506 20.95 7.51 -32.59
C PRO A 506 20.47 7.52 -31.14
N ASP A 507 19.72 6.50 -30.74
CA ASP A 507 19.03 6.46 -29.46
C ASP A 507 19.42 5.17 -28.71
N GLY A 508 20.09 5.37 -27.57
CA GLY A 508 20.67 4.31 -26.77
C GLY A 508 19.74 3.88 -25.64
N HIS A 509 19.51 2.58 -25.53
CA HIS A 509 18.60 1.99 -24.55
C HIS A 509 19.31 0.96 -23.69
N ALA A 510 18.73 0.75 -22.51
CA ALA A 510 19.08 -0.35 -21.62
C ALA A 510 17.82 -1.12 -21.27
N THR A 511 17.92 -2.45 -21.15
CA THR A 511 16.80 -3.26 -20.63
C THR A 511 16.53 -2.90 -19.17
N ASN A 512 15.26 -2.82 -18.79
CA ASN A 512 14.86 -2.51 -17.42
C ASN A 512 14.59 -3.79 -16.62
N PRO A 513 14.94 -3.82 -15.31
CA PRO A 513 14.54 -4.92 -14.44
C PRO A 513 13.02 -4.97 -14.28
N PRO A 514 12.43 -6.13 -13.97
CA PRO A 514 10.98 -6.25 -13.79
C PRO A 514 10.49 -5.28 -12.71
N PRO A 515 9.38 -4.54 -12.95
CA PRO A 515 8.93 -3.50 -12.04
C PRO A 515 8.51 -4.10 -10.69
N ARG A 516 8.76 -3.36 -9.60
CA ARG A 516 8.25 -3.74 -8.28
C ARG A 516 6.72 -3.71 -8.26
N TYR A 517 6.14 -4.34 -7.26
CA TYR A 517 4.70 -4.24 -7.03
C TYR A 517 4.34 -2.89 -6.40
N THR A 518 3.25 -2.30 -6.86
CA THR A 518 2.48 -1.31 -6.11
C THR A 518 1.43 -2.05 -5.28
N GLU A 519 0.71 -1.36 -4.40
CA GLU A 519 -0.47 -1.98 -3.76
C GLU A 519 -1.48 -2.46 -4.82
N ALA A 520 -1.66 -1.71 -5.91
CA ALA A 520 -2.59 -2.08 -6.98
C ALA A 520 -2.14 -3.36 -7.71
N SER A 521 -0.88 -3.43 -8.16
CA SER A 521 -0.40 -4.63 -8.87
C SER A 521 -0.25 -5.85 -7.95
N LEU A 522 -0.04 -5.66 -6.63
CA LEU A 522 -0.10 -6.75 -5.67
C LEU A 522 -1.53 -7.26 -5.44
N VAL A 523 -2.53 -6.39 -5.32
CA VAL A 523 -3.95 -6.81 -5.27
C VAL A 523 -4.31 -7.62 -6.50
N LYS A 524 -3.87 -7.17 -7.69
CA LYS A 524 -4.08 -7.89 -8.95
C LYS A 524 -3.45 -9.29 -8.91
N ALA A 525 -2.18 -9.40 -8.50
CA ALA A 525 -1.49 -10.68 -8.39
C ALA A 525 -2.17 -11.63 -7.38
N LEU A 526 -2.63 -11.11 -6.24
CA LEU A 526 -3.36 -11.90 -5.23
C LEU A 526 -4.71 -12.42 -5.76
N GLU A 527 -5.40 -11.65 -6.61
CA GLU A 527 -6.64 -12.08 -7.28
C GLU A 527 -6.34 -13.16 -8.33
N GLU A 528 -5.37 -12.90 -9.23
CA GLU A 528 -5.02 -13.82 -10.33
C GLU A 528 -4.54 -15.18 -9.83
N LEU A 529 -3.80 -15.20 -8.72
CA LEU A 529 -3.34 -16.42 -8.06
C LEU A 529 -4.42 -17.07 -7.18
N GLY A 530 -5.61 -16.49 -7.03
CA GLY A 530 -6.70 -17.05 -6.23
C GLY A 530 -6.45 -17.06 -4.71
N ILE A 531 -5.43 -16.33 -4.24
CA ILE A 531 -5.01 -16.28 -2.83
C ILE A 531 -5.82 -15.27 -2.02
N GLY A 532 -6.08 -14.10 -2.61
CA GLY A 532 -6.85 -13.05 -1.95
C GLY A 532 -8.35 -13.26 -2.06
N ARG A 533 -9.10 -12.61 -1.16
CA ARG A 533 -10.57 -12.48 -1.20
C ARG A 533 -10.94 -11.02 -0.97
N PRO A 534 -12.14 -10.55 -1.39
CA PRO A 534 -12.59 -9.18 -1.18
C PRO A 534 -12.40 -8.65 0.26
N SER A 535 -12.59 -9.52 1.26
CA SER A 535 -12.42 -9.20 2.68
C SER A 535 -10.96 -9.15 3.16
N THR A 536 -10.00 -9.65 2.38
CA THR A 536 -8.62 -9.87 2.85
C THR A 536 -7.56 -9.04 2.13
N TYR A 537 -7.79 -8.56 0.90
CA TYR A 537 -6.77 -7.82 0.13
C TYR A 537 -6.09 -6.68 0.92
N SER A 538 -6.88 -5.77 1.50
CA SER A 538 -6.34 -4.62 2.23
C SER A 538 -5.68 -5.01 3.56
N SER A 539 -6.21 -6.03 4.25
CA SER A 539 -5.67 -6.47 5.54
C SER A 539 -4.35 -7.22 5.37
N ILE A 540 -4.19 -8.00 4.29
CA ILE A 540 -2.91 -8.64 3.92
C ILE A 540 -1.83 -7.58 3.74
N ILE A 541 -2.09 -6.60 2.85
CA ILE A 541 -1.16 -5.52 2.51
C ILE A 541 -0.78 -4.68 3.73
N LYS A 542 -1.76 -4.37 4.60
CA LYS A 542 -1.52 -3.67 5.85
C LYS A 542 -0.64 -4.49 6.80
N THR A 543 -0.94 -5.78 6.95
CA THR A 543 -0.26 -6.65 7.91
C THR A 543 1.21 -6.87 7.57
N ILE A 544 1.55 -7.10 6.30
CA ILE A 544 2.95 -7.27 5.87
C ILE A 544 3.77 -5.99 6.08
N GLN A 545 3.13 -4.82 6.00
CA GLN A 545 3.76 -3.52 6.30
C GLN A 545 3.93 -3.29 7.81
N ASP A 546 2.86 -3.46 8.59
CA ASP A 546 2.89 -3.26 10.04
C ASP A 546 3.90 -4.17 10.75
N ARG A 547 4.13 -5.37 10.19
CA ARG A 547 5.08 -6.36 10.73
C ARG A 547 6.52 -6.15 10.25
N GLY A 548 6.78 -5.13 9.42
CA GLY A 548 8.13 -4.79 8.94
C GLY A 548 8.68 -5.76 7.89
N TYR A 549 7.85 -6.61 7.28
CA TYR A 549 8.28 -7.44 6.15
C TYR A 549 8.44 -6.61 4.88
N VAL A 550 7.59 -5.60 4.72
CA VAL A 550 7.54 -4.77 3.52
C VAL A 550 7.44 -3.31 3.93
N HIS A 551 8.11 -2.44 3.19
CA HIS A 551 7.96 -0.99 3.34
C HIS A 551 7.70 -0.35 1.97
N LYS A 552 7.23 0.91 1.98
CA LYS A 552 6.96 1.66 0.76
C LYS A 552 8.10 2.62 0.44
N LYS A 553 8.66 2.52 -0.75
CA LYS A 553 9.56 3.53 -1.35
C LYS A 553 8.78 4.20 -2.49
N GLY A 554 8.22 5.38 -2.22
CA GLY A 554 7.20 5.98 -3.10
C GLY A 554 5.93 5.12 -3.15
N SER A 555 5.54 4.69 -4.35
CA SER A 555 4.42 3.75 -4.55
C SER A 555 4.83 2.28 -4.58
N ALA A 556 6.13 1.97 -4.67
CA ALA A 556 6.67 0.63 -4.73
C ALA A 556 6.71 -0.05 -3.35
N LEU A 557 6.37 -1.33 -3.32
CA LEU A 557 6.52 -2.23 -2.18
C LEU A 557 7.89 -2.91 -2.25
N VAL A 558 8.71 -2.69 -1.22
CA VAL A 558 10.08 -3.22 -1.13
C VAL A 558 10.16 -4.18 0.07
N PRO A 559 10.68 -5.41 -0.10
CA PRO A 559 10.86 -6.34 1.01
C PRO A 559 12.04 -5.91 1.90
N SER A 560 11.92 -6.14 3.20
CA SER A 560 13.05 -6.02 4.13
C SER A 560 13.92 -7.28 4.13
N TRP A 561 15.15 -7.18 4.64
CA TRP A 561 16.02 -8.36 4.81
C TRP A 561 15.41 -9.42 5.73
N VAL A 562 14.59 -9.02 6.71
CA VAL A 562 13.81 -9.95 7.54
C VAL A 562 12.82 -10.74 6.71
N ALA A 563 12.21 -10.14 5.68
CA ALA A 563 11.33 -10.85 4.76
C ALA A 563 12.08 -11.91 3.94
N PHE A 564 13.31 -11.63 3.50
CA PHE A 564 14.15 -12.64 2.84
C PHE A 564 14.45 -13.83 3.76
N ALA A 565 14.86 -13.58 5.01
CA ALA A 565 15.17 -14.63 5.97
C ALA A 565 13.93 -15.50 6.29
N VAL A 566 12.78 -14.87 6.56
CA VAL A 566 11.53 -15.60 6.82
C VAL A 566 11.07 -16.38 5.58
N THR A 567 11.14 -15.78 4.40
CA THR A 567 10.74 -16.44 3.15
C THR A 567 11.65 -17.62 2.84
N GLY A 568 12.98 -17.45 2.93
CA GLY A 568 13.94 -18.52 2.72
C GLY A 568 13.75 -19.70 3.68
N LEU A 569 13.56 -19.42 4.98
CA LEU A 569 13.24 -20.45 5.97
C LEU A 569 11.97 -21.24 5.59
N LEU A 570 10.91 -20.53 5.21
CA LEU A 570 9.64 -21.17 4.84
C LEU A 570 9.77 -21.94 3.53
N GLU A 571 10.50 -21.44 2.53
CA GLU A 571 10.71 -22.16 1.26
C GLU A 571 11.50 -23.45 1.46
N GLN A 572 12.58 -23.41 2.24
CA GLN A 572 13.47 -24.56 2.43
C GLN A 572 12.87 -25.66 3.32
N HIS A 573 12.18 -25.28 4.41
CA HIS A 573 11.73 -26.25 5.41
C HIS A 573 10.22 -26.46 5.42
N PHE A 574 9.45 -25.52 4.88
CA PHE A 574 7.99 -25.53 4.94
C PHE A 574 7.36 -25.14 3.59
N GLY A 575 8.01 -25.48 2.46
CA GLY A 575 7.69 -24.92 1.15
C GLY A 575 6.21 -24.98 0.77
N ARG A 576 5.53 -26.07 1.17
CA ARG A 576 4.08 -26.26 1.00
C ARG A 576 3.24 -25.14 1.61
N LEU A 577 3.64 -24.59 2.76
CA LEU A 577 2.90 -23.53 3.46
C LEU A 577 2.97 -22.16 2.77
N VAL A 578 3.94 -21.98 1.88
CA VAL A 578 4.13 -20.74 1.11
C VAL A 578 3.93 -20.96 -0.40
N ASP A 579 3.46 -22.14 -0.78
CA ASP A 579 3.13 -22.46 -2.16
C ASP A 579 1.86 -21.72 -2.61
N TYR A 580 1.89 -21.23 -3.85
CA TYR A 580 0.82 -20.40 -4.39
C TYR A 580 -0.44 -21.23 -4.67
N ASP A 581 -0.28 -22.38 -5.32
CA ASP A 581 -1.37 -23.26 -5.70
C ASP A 581 -2.01 -23.90 -4.46
N PHE A 582 -1.20 -24.31 -3.48
CA PHE A 582 -1.71 -24.78 -2.20
C PHE A 582 -2.56 -23.74 -1.49
N THR A 583 -2.10 -22.49 -1.43
CA THR A 583 -2.84 -21.42 -0.75
C THR A 583 -4.15 -21.11 -1.45
N ALA A 584 -4.16 -21.15 -2.80
CA ALA A 584 -5.37 -20.99 -3.60
C ALA A 584 -6.36 -22.14 -3.38
N ALA A 585 -5.87 -23.39 -3.41
CA ALA A 585 -6.68 -24.58 -3.18
C ALA A 585 -7.36 -24.58 -1.81
N MET A 586 -6.64 -24.15 -0.76
CA MET A 586 -7.24 -24.01 0.58
C MET A 586 -8.37 -23.00 0.62
N GLU A 587 -8.27 -21.88 -0.10
CA GLU A 587 -9.37 -20.91 -0.14
C GLU A 587 -10.57 -21.47 -0.93
N ASP A 588 -10.33 -22.31 -1.94
CA ASP A 588 -11.40 -23.00 -2.68
C ASP A 588 -12.07 -24.10 -1.83
N GLU A 589 -11.32 -24.78 -0.97
CA GLU A 589 -11.86 -25.73 0.02
C GLU A 589 -12.71 -25.02 1.08
N LEU A 590 -12.32 -23.81 1.53
CA LEU A 590 -13.17 -22.98 2.39
C LEU A 590 -14.45 -22.54 1.69
N ASP A 591 -14.39 -22.27 0.38
CA ASP A 591 -15.57 -21.96 -0.43
C ASP A 591 -16.46 -23.20 -0.62
N ALA A 592 -15.89 -24.41 -0.66
CA ALA A 592 -16.64 -25.68 -0.67
C ALA A 592 -17.37 -25.93 0.66
N ILE A 593 -16.74 -25.61 1.81
CA ILE A 593 -17.42 -25.66 3.11
C ILE A 593 -18.58 -24.67 3.14
N ALA A 594 -18.36 -23.45 2.64
CA ALA A 594 -19.40 -22.42 2.56
C ALA A 594 -20.58 -22.80 1.63
N ALA A 595 -20.37 -23.74 0.72
CA ALA A 595 -21.39 -24.27 -0.18
C ALA A 595 -22.03 -25.59 0.33
N GLY A 596 -21.64 -26.06 1.52
CA GLY A 596 -22.13 -27.31 2.11
C GLY A 596 -21.61 -28.59 1.42
N THR A 597 -20.56 -28.49 0.58
CA THR A 597 -20.00 -29.64 -0.16
C THR A 597 -18.77 -30.26 0.50
N GLU A 598 -18.24 -29.64 1.56
CA GLU A 598 -17.19 -30.15 2.44
C GLU A 598 -17.54 -29.84 3.91
N ARG A 599 -17.04 -30.63 4.86
CA ARG A 599 -17.32 -30.45 6.30
C ARG A 599 -16.14 -29.82 7.03
N ARG A 600 -16.40 -28.79 7.85
CA ARG A 600 -15.43 -28.11 8.73
C ARG A 600 -14.50 -29.08 9.46
N THR A 601 -15.07 -30.02 10.22
CA THR A 601 -14.28 -30.94 11.07
C THR A 601 -13.42 -31.89 10.26
N ASN A 602 -13.90 -32.39 9.11
CA ASN A 602 -13.12 -33.26 8.23
C ASN A 602 -11.91 -32.52 7.69
N TRP A 603 -12.15 -31.31 7.17
CA TRP A 603 -11.10 -30.48 6.61
C TRP A 603 -10.03 -30.11 7.65
N LEU A 604 -10.42 -29.67 8.85
CA LEU A 604 -9.50 -29.35 9.94
C LEU A 604 -8.67 -30.56 10.38
N ASN A 605 -9.29 -31.74 10.50
CA ASN A 605 -8.59 -32.99 10.82
C ASN A 605 -7.53 -33.32 9.77
N ASN A 606 -7.92 -33.34 8.49
CA ASN A 606 -7.00 -33.62 7.39
C ASN A 606 -5.84 -32.60 7.36
N PHE A 607 -6.13 -31.31 7.50
CA PHE A 607 -5.12 -30.26 7.50
C PHE A 607 -4.14 -30.37 8.68
N TYR A 608 -4.63 -30.61 9.90
CA TYR A 608 -3.80 -30.54 11.10
C TYR A 608 -3.09 -31.87 11.42
N PHE A 609 -3.78 -33.00 11.30
CA PHE A 609 -3.25 -34.33 11.64
C PHE A 609 -2.83 -35.18 10.42
N GLY A 610 -3.23 -34.76 9.22
CA GLY A 610 -2.98 -35.47 7.97
C GLY A 610 -4.14 -36.38 7.57
N GLY A 611 -4.22 -36.70 6.29
CA GLY A 611 -5.24 -37.58 5.74
C GLY A 611 -5.03 -37.88 4.25
N GLU A 612 -5.95 -38.64 3.65
CA GLU A 612 -5.90 -39.04 2.24
C GLU A 612 -6.63 -38.06 1.30
N HIS A 613 -7.37 -37.10 1.86
CA HIS A 613 -8.14 -36.10 1.12
C HIS A 613 -7.33 -34.80 0.92
N GLY A 614 -7.67 -34.05 -0.13
CA GLY A 614 -6.99 -32.80 -0.53
C GLY A 614 -6.08 -32.96 -1.74
N VAL A 615 -5.61 -31.83 -2.27
CA VAL A 615 -4.71 -31.76 -3.43
C VAL A 615 -3.45 -32.61 -3.19
N ALA A 616 -2.93 -33.22 -4.26
CA ALA A 616 -1.69 -34.00 -4.21
C ALA A 616 -0.56 -33.16 -3.59
N ASP A 617 0.28 -33.82 -2.76
CA ASP A 617 1.38 -33.20 -2.02
C ASP A 617 1.02 -32.02 -1.10
N SER A 618 -0.27 -31.80 -0.82
CA SER A 618 -0.72 -30.82 0.18
C SER A 618 -0.23 -31.15 1.60
N VAL A 619 -0.37 -30.19 2.52
CA VAL A 619 -0.07 -30.40 3.95
C VAL A 619 -0.87 -31.59 4.51
N ALA A 620 -2.14 -31.72 4.13
CA ALA A 620 -2.98 -32.85 4.54
C ALA A 620 -2.40 -34.19 4.07
N ARG A 621 -2.06 -34.29 2.78
CA ARG A 621 -1.47 -35.49 2.18
C ARG A 621 -0.04 -35.79 2.65
N SER A 622 0.62 -34.82 3.27
CA SER A 622 1.98 -34.92 3.81
C SER A 622 2.02 -35.23 5.31
N GLY A 623 0.90 -35.66 5.90
CA GLY A 623 0.83 -36.05 7.31
C GLY A 623 0.43 -34.93 8.29
N GLY A 624 -0.05 -33.79 7.77
CA GLY A 624 -0.65 -32.72 8.55
C GLY A 624 0.32 -31.67 9.10
N LEU A 625 -0.21 -30.48 9.41
CA LEU A 625 0.57 -29.34 9.89
C LEU A 625 1.36 -29.67 11.16
N LYS A 626 0.78 -30.41 12.10
CA LYS A 626 1.41 -30.75 13.38
C LYS A 626 2.70 -31.55 13.19
N LYS A 627 2.68 -32.54 12.28
CA LYS A 627 3.87 -33.34 11.95
C LYS A 627 4.86 -32.53 11.13
N LEU A 628 4.37 -31.74 10.18
CA LEU A 628 5.20 -30.90 9.30
C LEU A 628 6.01 -29.88 10.10
N VAL A 629 5.43 -29.25 11.12
CA VAL A 629 6.15 -28.29 11.99
C VAL A 629 6.98 -29.00 13.06
N GLY A 630 6.55 -30.20 13.48
CA GLY A 630 7.24 -31.05 14.45
C GLY A 630 8.51 -31.74 13.93
N ILE A 631 8.87 -31.57 12.65
CA ILE A 631 10.16 -32.01 12.10
C ILE A 631 11.32 -31.35 12.85
N ASN A 632 12.50 -32.00 12.83
CA ASN A 632 13.62 -31.67 13.72
C ASN A 632 14.12 -30.22 13.58
N LEU A 633 13.53 -29.33 14.39
CA LEU A 633 13.90 -27.93 14.53
C LEU A 633 15.38 -27.76 14.88
N GLU A 634 16.02 -28.76 15.50
CA GLU A 634 17.45 -28.71 15.82
C GLU A 634 18.32 -28.75 14.57
N GLY A 635 17.86 -29.39 13.49
CA GLY A 635 18.56 -29.48 12.21
C GLY A 635 18.50 -28.20 11.36
N ILE A 636 17.69 -27.21 11.72
CA ILE A 636 17.63 -25.93 11.02
C ILE A 636 18.71 -25.01 11.60
N ASP A 637 19.75 -24.69 10.84
CA ASP A 637 20.77 -23.73 11.29
C ASP A 637 20.23 -22.29 11.21
N ALA A 638 20.02 -21.67 12.39
CA ALA A 638 19.60 -20.27 12.47
C ALA A 638 20.64 -19.33 11.86
N ARG A 639 21.92 -19.69 11.91
CA ARG A 639 22.98 -18.88 11.31
C ARG A 639 22.83 -18.85 9.80
N GLU A 640 22.55 -19.97 9.16
CA GLU A 640 22.30 -20.06 7.71
C GLU A 640 21.02 -19.31 7.32
N VAL A 641 19.92 -19.54 8.04
CA VAL A 641 18.63 -18.85 7.81
C VAL A 641 18.75 -17.33 7.83
N ASN A 642 19.54 -16.80 8.76
CA ASN A 642 19.79 -15.37 8.89
C ASN A 642 20.93 -14.88 7.97
N SER A 643 21.41 -15.69 7.01
CA SER A 643 22.45 -15.36 6.03
C SER A 643 21.90 -15.38 4.61
N ILE A 644 21.69 -14.20 4.05
CA ILE A 644 21.18 -14.08 2.69
C ILE A 644 22.38 -13.86 1.78
N LYS A 645 22.77 -14.89 1.02
CA LYS A 645 23.85 -14.78 0.03
C LYS A 645 23.44 -13.78 -1.05
N LEU A 646 24.29 -12.81 -1.35
CA LEU A 646 24.08 -11.85 -2.45
C LEU A 646 24.82 -12.29 -3.70
N PHE A 647 26.15 -12.38 -3.61
CA PHE A 647 27.08 -12.68 -4.68
C PHE A 647 28.42 -13.09 -4.07
N ASP A 648 29.36 -13.49 -4.92
CA ASP A 648 30.76 -13.66 -4.55
C ASP A 648 31.53 -12.40 -5.00
N ASP A 649 32.53 -11.98 -4.23
CA ASP A 649 33.37 -10.83 -4.58
C ASP A 649 34.44 -11.18 -5.64
N ALA A 650 35.30 -10.22 -5.99
CA ALA A 650 36.33 -10.41 -7.01
C ALA A 650 37.35 -11.53 -6.67
N ASP A 651 37.52 -11.85 -5.38
CA ASP A 651 38.40 -12.93 -4.90
C ASP A 651 37.64 -14.24 -4.71
N GLY A 652 36.37 -14.31 -5.15
CA GLY A 652 35.52 -15.50 -5.04
C GLY A 652 34.98 -15.74 -3.63
N ARG A 653 35.04 -14.75 -2.73
CA ARG A 653 34.56 -14.88 -1.35
C ARG A 653 33.06 -14.56 -1.29
N PRO A 654 32.24 -15.39 -0.65
CA PRO A 654 30.81 -15.14 -0.57
C PRO A 654 30.47 -13.97 0.35
N VAL A 655 29.65 -13.05 -0.15
CA VAL A 655 29.14 -11.89 0.58
C VAL A 655 27.69 -12.16 1.00
N TYR A 656 27.42 -12.00 2.29
CA TYR A 656 26.11 -12.22 2.89
C TYR A 656 25.55 -10.96 3.53
N VAL A 657 24.23 -10.79 3.47
CA VAL A 657 23.51 -9.97 4.44
C VAL A 657 23.12 -10.83 5.63
N ARG A 658 23.52 -10.41 6.82
CA ARG A 658 23.18 -11.02 8.10
C ARG A 658 22.03 -10.27 8.75
N VAL A 659 20.95 -10.97 9.08
CA VAL A 659 19.81 -10.40 9.83
C VAL A 659 20.05 -10.58 11.33
N GLY A 660 20.71 -9.60 11.95
CA GLY A 660 21.05 -9.63 13.37
C GLY A 660 19.99 -8.97 14.27
N LYS A 661 20.14 -9.14 15.59
CA LYS A 661 19.28 -8.51 16.61
C LYS A 661 19.28 -6.97 16.53
N ASN A 662 20.37 -6.39 16.02
CA ASN A 662 20.57 -4.94 15.94
C ASN A 662 20.22 -4.34 14.57
N GLY A 663 19.82 -5.17 13.60
CA GLY A 663 19.57 -4.75 12.22
C GLY A 663 20.33 -5.61 11.21
N PRO A 664 20.09 -5.38 9.90
CA PRO A 664 20.84 -6.01 8.83
C PRO A 664 22.27 -5.44 8.71
N TYR A 665 23.24 -6.29 8.38
CA TYR A 665 24.62 -5.88 8.11
C TYR A 665 25.25 -6.83 7.08
N LEU A 666 26.22 -6.34 6.30
CA LEU A 666 27.04 -7.15 5.40
C LEU A 666 28.12 -7.90 6.17
N GLU A 667 28.39 -9.13 5.75
CA GLU A 667 29.49 -9.94 6.27
C GLU A 667 30.14 -10.74 5.14
N ARG A 668 31.48 -10.72 5.08
CA ARG A 668 32.29 -11.67 4.30
C ARG A 668 33.42 -12.19 5.17
N THR A 669 33.97 -13.35 4.84
CA THR A 669 35.16 -13.89 5.50
C THR A 669 36.40 -13.51 4.71
N VAL A 670 37.35 -12.83 5.35
CA VAL A 670 38.66 -12.45 4.81
C VAL A 670 39.77 -13.12 5.62
N THR A 671 40.97 -13.17 5.08
CA THR A 671 42.16 -13.62 5.82
C THR A 671 42.63 -12.49 6.73
N GLY A 672 42.68 -12.72 8.04
CA GLY A 672 43.22 -11.76 9.01
C GLY A 672 44.74 -11.63 8.94
N ASP A 673 45.29 -10.66 9.66
CA ASP A 673 46.75 -10.43 9.76
C ASP A 673 47.50 -11.63 10.35
N ASP A 674 46.79 -12.50 11.08
CA ASP A 674 47.24 -13.76 11.67
C ASP A 674 47.11 -14.97 10.72
N GLY A 675 46.58 -14.78 9.51
CA GLY A 675 46.33 -15.84 8.54
C GLY A 675 45.03 -16.61 8.75
N GLU A 676 44.24 -16.28 9.78
CA GLU A 676 43.01 -16.99 10.13
C GLU A 676 41.75 -16.36 9.48
N PRO A 677 40.68 -17.13 9.22
CA PRO A 677 39.45 -16.62 8.64
C PRO A 677 38.73 -15.64 9.59
N THR A 678 38.74 -14.36 9.24
CA THR A 678 38.18 -13.27 10.05
C THR A 678 36.96 -12.64 9.35
N PRO A 679 35.82 -12.42 10.04
CA PRO A 679 34.65 -11.79 9.43
C PRO A 679 34.83 -10.27 9.30
N GLN A 680 34.91 -9.78 8.07
CA GLN A 680 34.76 -8.35 7.77
C GLN A 680 33.28 -7.99 7.71
N ARG A 681 32.88 -6.89 8.34
CA ARG A 681 31.48 -6.45 8.45
C ARG A 681 31.30 -4.98 8.12
N ALA A 682 30.13 -4.65 7.56
CA ALA A 682 29.67 -3.28 7.38
C ALA A 682 28.16 -3.20 7.67
N ASN A 683 27.70 -2.14 8.35
CA ASN A 683 26.27 -1.98 8.62
C ASN A 683 25.52 -1.59 7.34
N LEU A 684 24.23 -1.92 7.28
CA LEU A 684 23.36 -1.49 6.20
C LEU A 684 22.36 -0.44 6.69
N ASP A 685 22.19 0.61 5.88
CA ASP A 685 21.11 1.58 6.04
C ASP A 685 19.79 0.97 5.53
N ASP A 686 18.70 1.24 6.24
CA ASP A 686 17.34 0.90 5.83
C ASP A 686 16.91 1.63 4.54
N SER A 687 17.62 2.68 4.12
CA SER A 687 17.34 3.42 2.87
C SER A 687 17.79 2.66 1.60
N LEU A 688 18.78 1.77 1.74
CA LEU A 688 19.34 0.98 0.63
C LEU A 688 18.44 -0.22 0.36
N THR A 689 17.87 -0.29 -0.83
CA THR A 689 17.00 -1.42 -1.20
C THR A 689 17.81 -2.64 -1.63
N PRO A 690 17.25 -3.86 -1.55
CA PRO A 690 18.01 -5.09 -1.82
C PRO A 690 18.65 -5.17 -3.22
N ASP A 691 18.00 -4.67 -4.27
CA ASP A 691 18.57 -4.65 -5.63
C ASP A 691 19.62 -3.55 -5.86
N GLU A 692 19.59 -2.48 -5.06
CA GLU A 692 20.58 -1.41 -5.10
C GLU A 692 21.91 -1.84 -4.45
N LEU A 693 21.91 -2.86 -3.58
CA LEU A 693 23.11 -3.38 -2.93
C LEU A 693 23.94 -4.24 -3.91
N THR A 694 24.69 -3.58 -4.79
CA THR A 694 25.60 -4.21 -5.75
C THR A 694 26.96 -4.53 -5.13
N LEU A 695 27.82 -5.24 -5.88
CA LEU A 695 29.19 -5.53 -5.45
C LEU A 695 29.99 -4.24 -5.21
N GLU A 696 29.84 -3.25 -6.08
CA GLU A 696 30.51 -1.96 -5.96
C GLU A 696 30.12 -1.24 -4.66
N ILE A 697 28.83 -1.22 -4.31
CA ILE A 697 28.36 -0.64 -3.05
C ILE A 697 28.85 -1.47 -1.86
N ALA A 698 28.82 -2.81 -1.96
CA ALA A 698 29.32 -3.67 -0.89
C ALA A 698 30.81 -3.42 -0.58
N GLU A 699 31.65 -3.26 -1.60
CA GLU A 699 33.07 -2.92 -1.41
C GLU A 699 33.26 -1.53 -0.80
N GLN A 700 32.49 -0.53 -1.21
CA GLN A 700 32.50 0.81 -0.59
C GLN A 700 32.14 0.74 0.90
N LEU A 701 31.14 -0.06 1.25
CA LEU A 701 30.72 -0.27 2.62
C LEU A 701 31.80 -1.02 3.43
N PHE A 702 32.41 -2.07 2.87
CA PHE A 702 33.50 -2.80 3.53
C PHE A 702 34.78 -1.99 3.70
N ALA A 703 35.05 -1.05 2.80
CA ALA A 703 36.18 -0.12 2.89
C ALA A 703 36.01 0.90 4.03
N THR A 704 34.81 1.04 4.59
CA THR A 704 34.58 1.92 5.75
C THR A 704 35.19 1.29 7.01
N PRO A 705 36.22 1.90 7.63
CA PRO A 705 36.92 1.29 8.76
C PRO A 705 35.99 1.09 9.98
N GLN A 706 35.98 -0.10 10.58
CA GLN A 706 35.24 -0.36 11.82
C GLN A 706 35.76 0.45 13.02
N GLU A 707 37.04 0.81 13.00
CA GLU A 707 37.69 1.68 13.98
C GLU A 707 37.34 3.17 13.78
N GLY A 708 36.65 3.51 12.69
CA GLY A 708 36.31 4.87 12.31
C GLY A 708 37.48 5.63 11.68
N ARG A 709 37.17 6.79 11.10
CA ARG A 709 38.16 7.73 10.58
C ARG A 709 38.63 8.65 11.70
N VAL A 710 39.94 8.65 11.99
CA VAL A 710 40.55 9.58 12.94
C VAL A 710 40.42 11.00 12.38
N LEU A 711 39.80 11.88 13.15
CA LEU A 711 39.61 13.29 12.80
C LEU A 711 40.72 14.18 13.38
N GLY A 712 41.33 13.75 14.48
CA GLY A 712 42.41 14.45 15.17
C GLY A 712 42.25 14.37 16.70
N VAL A 713 42.98 15.22 17.43
CA VAL A 713 42.99 15.24 18.90
C VAL A 713 42.22 16.46 19.40
N ASP A 714 41.30 16.27 20.34
CA ASP A 714 40.60 17.37 21.03
C ASP A 714 41.61 18.17 21.87
N PRO A 715 41.88 19.45 21.57
CA PRO A 715 42.87 20.25 22.29
C PRO A 715 42.49 20.51 23.76
N GLN A 716 41.22 20.36 24.15
CA GLN A 716 40.79 20.57 25.54
C GLN A 716 41.03 19.34 26.42
N THR A 717 40.85 18.14 25.87
CA THR A 717 40.93 16.89 26.64
C THR A 717 42.18 16.06 26.33
N GLY A 718 42.83 16.31 25.19
CA GLY A 718 43.94 15.49 24.68
C GLY A 718 43.49 14.13 24.13
N HIS A 719 42.18 13.90 24.00
CA HIS A 719 41.64 12.63 23.49
C HIS A 719 41.54 12.62 21.97
N GLU A 720 41.82 11.46 21.36
CA GLU A 720 41.61 11.26 19.93
C GLU A 720 40.12 11.17 19.61
N ILE A 721 39.69 11.88 18.56
CA ILE A 721 38.31 11.90 18.08
C ILE A 721 38.22 11.10 16.78
N VAL A 722 37.27 10.17 16.72
CA VAL A 722 37.01 9.32 15.56
C VAL A 722 35.57 9.46 15.09
N ALA A 723 35.39 9.44 13.77
CA ALA A 723 34.09 9.32 13.12
C ALA A 723 33.82 7.85 12.76
N LYS A 724 32.76 7.27 13.30
CA LYS A 724 32.38 5.87 13.13
C LYS A 724 30.98 5.77 12.52
N ASP A 725 30.70 4.65 11.88
CA ASP A 725 29.33 4.28 11.56
C ASP A 725 28.79 3.30 12.60
N GLY A 726 27.68 3.65 13.23
CA GLY A 726 27.11 2.96 14.39
C GLY A 726 25.70 2.48 14.15
N ARG A 727 25.14 1.78 15.15
CA ARG A 727 23.77 1.24 15.10
C ARG A 727 22.69 2.28 14.75
N TYR A 728 22.91 3.55 15.08
CA TYR A 728 21.93 4.63 14.89
C TYR A 728 22.34 5.60 13.77
N GLY A 729 23.30 5.18 12.93
CA GLY A 729 23.90 5.98 11.86
C GLY A 729 25.29 6.53 12.24
N PRO A 730 25.88 7.35 11.35
CA PRO A 730 27.18 7.97 11.53
C PRO A 730 27.26 8.80 12.82
N TYR A 731 28.35 8.66 13.57
CA TYR A 731 28.59 9.39 14.81
C TYR A 731 30.07 9.66 15.04
N VAL A 732 30.38 10.67 15.84
CA VAL A 732 31.72 10.94 16.37
C VAL A 732 31.81 10.48 17.82
N THR A 733 32.98 10.00 18.23
CA THR A 733 33.27 9.62 19.61
C THR A 733 34.71 9.94 19.96
N GLU A 734 34.97 10.24 21.22
CA GLU A 734 36.34 10.29 21.73
C GLU A 734 36.84 8.89 22.12
N ILE A 735 38.16 8.69 22.06
CA ILE A 735 38.87 7.52 22.57
C ILE A 735 39.45 7.89 23.94
N LEU A 736 39.04 7.15 24.96
CA LEU A 736 39.58 7.30 26.30
C LEU A 736 40.82 6.40 26.48
N PRO A 737 41.86 6.86 27.20
CA PRO A 737 43.02 6.02 27.49
C PRO A 737 42.63 4.79 28.33
N GLU A 738 43.18 3.63 27.97
CA GLU A 738 43.05 2.40 28.74
C GLU A 738 43.60 2.63 30.17
N PRO A 739 42.86 2.28 31.24
CA PRO A 739 43.39 2.39 32.59
C PRO A 739 44.60 1.45 32.73
N ALA A 740 45.74 2.01 33.13
CA ALA A 740 46.97 1.26 33.35
C ALA A 740 46.72 0.02 34.21
N ASN A 741 47.18 -1.13 33.72
CA ASN A 741 47.06 -2.45 34.34
C ASN A 741 47.47 -2.45 35.83
N SER A 742 46.52 -2.65 36.73
CA SER A 742 46.79 -3.35 37.99
C SER A 742 46.54 -4.84 37.76
N GLY A 743 47.62 -5.62 37.73
CA GLY A 743 47.61 -7.04 37.38
C GLY A 743 46.94 -7.96 38.39
N GLU A 744 45.60 -7.97 38.45
CA GLU A 744 44.82 -9.05 39.05
C GLU A 744 43.61 -9.43 38.18
N PRO A 745 43.22 -10.72 38.11
CA PRO A 745 42.11 -11.16 37.29
C PRO A 745 40.76 -10.79 37.93
N VAL A 746 40.07 -9.80 37.36
CA VAL A 746 38.75 -9.35 37.87
C VAL A 746 37.61 -10.18 37.24
N LYS A 747 36.82 -10.83 38.10
CA LYS A 747 35.55 -11.51 37.76
C LYS A 747 34.56 -10.57 37.05
N LYS A 748 33.92 -11.06 35.98
CA LYS A 748 32.86 -10.38 35.22
C LYS A 748 31.70 -9.94 36.15
N GLY A 749 31.54 -8.63 36.35
CA GLY A 749 30.31 -8.05 36.89
C GLY A 749 30.49 -6.89 37.87
N LYS A 750 30.88 -5.72 37.34
CA LYS A 750 30.74 -4.32 37.85
C LYS A 750 32.06 -3.53 37.73
N LYS A 751 32.19 -2.74 36.67
CA LYS A 751 32.98 -1.48 36.72
C LYS A 751 31.98 -0.34 36.87
N ALA A 752 31.75 0.10 38.10
CA ALA A 752 31.18 1.42 38.39
C ALA A 752 32.36 2.35 38.62
N GLY A 753 32.65 3.26 37.67
CA GLY A 753 33.70 4.26 37.81
C GLY A 753 34.48 4.65 36.56
N ALA A 754 34.36 3.93 35.44
CA ALA A 754 35.01 4.35 34.19
C ALA A 754 34.16 5.44 33.50
N ALA A 755 34.77 6.59 33.16
CA ALA A 755 34.12 7.63 32.37
C ALA A 755 33.65 7.04 31.03
N LYS A 756 32.43 7.38 30.60
CA LYS A 756 31.93 6.97 29.28
C LYS A 756 32.45 7.95 28.23
N PRO A 757 32.89 7.48 27.05
CA PRO A 757 33.32 8.38 25.99
C PRO A 757 32.14 9.28 25.56
N ARG A 758 32.42 10.57 25.37
CA ARG A 758 31.47 11.48 24.72
C ARG A 758 31.20 11.00 23.30
N THR A 759 29.93 11.08 22.89
CA THR A 759 29.47 10.66 21.56
C THR A 759 28.51 11.71 21.01
N GLY A 760 28.56 11.95 19.69
CA GLY A 760 27.64 12.85 18.99
C GLY A 760 27.27 12.30 17.62
N SER A 761 25.98 12.14 17.32
CA SER A 761 25.53 11.73 15.98
C SER A 761 25.81 12.82 14.96
N LEU A 762 26.22 12.44 13.75
CA LEU A 762 26.32 13.40 12.63
C LEU A 762 24.94 13.98 12.30
N LEU A 763 24.95 15.22 11.81
CA LEU A 763 23.76 15.89 11.31
C LEU A 763 23.40 15.34 9.93
N ARG A 764 22.17 15.56 9.47
CA ARG A 764 21.72 15.05 8.15
C ARG A 764 22.52 15.66 7.00
N SER A 765 23.04 16.87 7.20
CA SER A 765 23.87 17.60 6.26
C SER A 765 25.34 17.14 6.23
N MET A 766 25.77 16.31 7.17
CA MET A 766 27.17 15.89 7.31
C MET A 766 27.40 14.49 6.75
N ASP A 767 28.57 14.28 6.15
CA ASP A 767 29.00 13.00 5.62
C ASP A 767 30.19 12.45 6.41
N LEU A 768 30.23 11.12 6.60
CA LEU A 768 31.25 10.45 7.40
C LEU A 768 32.68 10.65 6.84
N GLN A 769 32.80 10.77 5.51
CA GLN A 769 34.09 10.96 4.84
C GLN A 769 34.56 12.42 4.84
N THR A 770 33.65 13.39 4.96
CA THR A 770 33.99 14.83 4.89
C THR A 770 33.97 15.55 6.23
N VAL A 771 33.35 14.98 7.27
CA VAL A 771 33.25 15.62 8.60
C VAL A 771 34.62 16.01 9.16
N THR A 772 34.74 17.21 9.71
CA THR A 772 36.02 17.72 10.23
C THR A 772 36.12 17.54 11.75
N LEU A 773 37.33 17.70 12.30
CA LEU A 773 37.53 17.74 13.76
C LEU A 773 36.72 18.87 14.41
N GLU A 774 36.59 20.01 13.74
CA GLU A 774 35.82 21.16 14.25
C GLU A 774 34.33 20.82 14.37
N ASP A 775 33.76 20.18 13.35
CA ASP A 775 32.38 19.72 13.37
C ASP A 775 32.17 18.67 14.47
N ALA A 776 33.11 17.74 14.61
CA ALA A 776 33.04 16.69 15.62
C ALA A 776 33.04 17.26 17.05
N LEU A 777 33.88 18.25 17.34
CA LEU A 777 33.91 18.92 18.64
C LEU A 777 32.61 19.67 18.93
N LYS A 778 31.99 20.29 17.92
CA LYS A 778 30.64 20.87 18.05
C LYS A 778 29.61 19.80 18.40
N LEU A 779 29.63 18.65 17.73
CA LEU A 779 28.70 17.55 18.03
C LEU A 779 28.91 16.94 19.43
N LEU A 780 30.15 16.81 19.88
CA LEU A 780 30.50 16.29 21.21
C LEU A 780 30.13 17.24 22.36
N SER A 781 29.86 18.52 22.04
CA SER A 781 29.34 19.49 22.99
C SER A 781 27.82 19.40 23.22
N LEU A 782 27.12 18.53 22.46
CA LEU A 782 25.69 18.31 22.60
C LEU A 782 25.40 17.24 23.67
N PRO A 783 24.34 17.40 24.50
CA PRO A 783 23.36 18.50 24.50
C PRO A 783 23.93 19.82 25.03
N ARG A 784 23.73 20.92 24.28
CA ARG A 784 24.18 22.27 24.69
C ARG A 784 23.16 22.89 25.64
N VAL A 785 23.58 23.32 26.82
CA VAL A 785 22.72 24.10 27.73
C VAL A 785 22.58 25.52 27.17
N VAL A 786 21.35 25.89 26.81
CA VAL A 786 21.00 27.23 26.30
C VAL A 786 20.86 28.23 27.44
N GLY A 787 20.38 27.77 28.60
CA GLY A 787 20.22 28.54 29.82
C GLY A 787 19.19 27.92 30.76
N VAL A 788 18.96 28.56 31.90
CA VAL A 788 17.91 28.16 32.86
C VAL A 788 16.68 29.02 32.63
N ASP A 789 15.51 28.40 32.52
CA ASP A 789 14.26 29.13 32.43
C ASP A 789 13.96 29.87 33.74
N PRO A 790 13.86 31.21 33.76
CA PRO A 790 13.62 31.99 34.97
C PRO A 790 12.28 31.69 35.64
N GLU A 791 11.26 31.20 34.89
CA GLU A 791 9.93 30.94 35.45
C GLU A 791 9.83 29.57 36.14
N THR A 792 10.56 28.57 35.62
CA THR A 792 10.43 27.18 36.07
C THR A 792 11.67 26.66 36.80
N GLY A 793 12.82 27.34 36.67
CA GLY A 793 14.11 26.88 37.16
C GLY A 793 14.66 25.66 36.41
N GLU A 794 14.02 25.21 35.33
CA GLU A 794 14.46 24.06 34.55
C GLU A 794 15.51 24.46 33.50
N GLU A 795 16.54 23.63 33.33
CA GLU A 795 17.53 23.80 32.26
C GLU A 795 16.90 23.54 30.88
N ILE A 796 17.18 24.45 29.95
CA ILE A 796 16.85 24.30 28.54
C ILE A 796 18.09 23.80 27.80
N THR A 797 17.98 22.64 27.17
CA THR A 797 19.05 22.05 26.35
C THR A 797 18.65 22.00 24.88
N ALA A 798 19.60 22.29 23.99
CA ALA A 798 19.47 22.12 22.55
C ALA A 798 20.24 20.86 22.11
N GLN A 799 19.59 20.01 21.32
CA GLN A 799 20.16 18.75 20.86
C GLN A 799 19.53 18.28 19.55
N ASN A 800 20.19 17.35 18.86
CA ASN A 800 19.64 16.68 17.69
C ASN A 800 19.07 15.30 18.07
N GLY A 801 18.03 14.85 17.38
CA GLY A 801 17.45 13.53 17.55
C GLY A 801 16.95 12.95 16.24
N ARG A 802 16.33 11.76 16.29
CA ARG A 802 15.83 11.04 15.09
C ARG A 802 14.97 11.89 14.15
N TYR A 803 14.25 12.88 14.67
CA TYR A 803 13.33 13.72 13.92
C TYR A 803 13.87 15.13 13.66
N GLY A 804 15.18 15.34 13.81
CA GLY A 804 15.84 16.63 13.63
C GLY A 804 16.05 17.41 14.95
N PRO A 805 16.47 18.68 14.83
CA PRO A 805 16.93 19.52 15.94
C PRO A 805 15.78 19.89 16.87
N TYR A 806 16.01 19.90 18.19
CA TYR A 806 14.99 20.28 19.17
C TYR A 806 15.56 20.84 20.48
N LEU A 807 14.75 21.64 21.16
CA LEU A 807 14.93 22.08 22.53
C LEU A 807 14.23 21.16 23.50
N LYS A 808 14.79 20.98 24.69
CA LYS A 808 14.18 20.24 25.80
C LYS A 808 14.26 21.04 27.09
N ARG A 809 13.10 21.21 27.75
CA ARG A 809 12.93 21.81 29.08
C ARG A 809 12.17 20.81 29.95
N GLY A 810 12.88 20.11 30.83
CA GLY A 810 12.32 19.01 31.62
C GLY A 810 11.70 17.90 30.76
N LYS A 811 10.36 17.80 30.78
CA LYS A 811 9.57 16.86 29.95
C LYS A 811 8.96 17.49 28.69
N ASP A 812 9.06 18.81 28.51
CA ASP A 812 8.59 19.48 27.30
C ASP A 812 9.71 19.53 26.24
N SER A 813 9.34 19.36 24.97
CA SER A 813 10.28 19.35 23.85
C SER A 813 9.69 20.09 22.66
N ARG A 814 10.51 20.91 22.00
CA ARG A 814 10.11 21.80 20.90
C ARG A 814 11.08 21.66 19.74
N SER A 815 10.58 21.31 18.56
CA SER A 815 11.41 21.23 17.35
C SER A 815 11.96 22.59 16.96
N LEU A 816 13.19 22.60 16.48
CA LEU A 816 13.84 23.74 15.83
C LEU A 816 13.67 23.64 14.31
N ALA A 817 13.94 24.75 13.62
CA ALA A 817 13.75 24.85 12.17
C ALA A 817 14.92 24.24 11.39
N THR A 818 16.14 24.51 11.84
CA THR A 818 17.38 24.13 11.16
C THR A 818 18.38 23.57 12.16
N GLU A 819 19.33 22.77 11.67
CA GLU A 819 20.34 22.13 12.50
C GLU A 819 21.30 23.17 13.14
N ASP A 820 21.59 24.27 12.44
CA ASP A 820 22.42 25.38 12.95
C ASP A 820 21.84 26.04 14.21
N GLN A 821 20.50 26.07 14.34
CA GLN A 821 19.84 26.65 15.51
C GLN A 821 20.19 25.91 16.80
N ILE A 822 20.63 24.65 16.75
CA ILE A 822 21.10 23.95 17.95
C ILE A 822 22.26 24.73 18.60
N PHE A 823 23.16 25.27 17.77
CA PHE A 823 24.37 25.94 18.22
C PHE A 823 24.16 27.44 18.47
N SER A 824 23.29 28.09 17.71
CA SER A 824 23.13 29.55 17.74
C SER A 824 21.95 30.06 18.59
N ILE A 825 20.96 29.22 18.92
CA ILE A 825 19.75 29.70 19.60
C ILE A 825 20.04 30.28 20.99
N THR A 826 19.46 31.43 21.27
CA THR A 826 19.61 32.14 22.54
C THR A 826 18.53 31.75 23.55
N LEU A 827 18.75 32.05 24.84
CA LEU A 827 17.76 31.79 25.89
C LEU A 827 16.44 32.53 25.60
N ASP A 828 16.49 33.78 25.15
CA ASP A 828 15.30 34.57 24.83
C ASP A 828 14.48 33.97 23.68
N GLU A 829 15.16 33.45 22.65
CA GLU A 829 14.51 32.77 21.52
C GLU A 829 13.91 31.44 21.96
N ALA A 830 14.61 30.67 22.79
CA ALA A 830 14.09 29.43 23.35
C ALA A 830 12.83 29.68 24.19
N LEU A 831 12.84 30.71 25.05
CA LEU A 831 11.68 31.10 25.86
C LEU A 831 10.50 31.55 24.98
N LYS A 832 10.75 32.29 23.89
CA LYS A 832 9.71 32.64 22.90
C LYS A 832 9.09 31.40 22.25
N ILE A 833 9.88 30.36 21.96
CA ILE A 833 9.35 29.09 21.42
C ILE A 833 8.50 28.35 22.47
N TYR A 834 8.92 28.35 23.74
CA TYR A 834 8.15 27.72 24.82
C TYR A 834 6.86 28.47 25.18
N ALA A 835 6.82 29.79 24.97
CA ALA A 835 5.60 30.60 25.14
C ALA A 835 4.51 30.25 24.11
N GLN A 836 4.87 29.64 22.97
CA GLN A 836 3.89 29.23 21.97
C GLN A 836 3.14 27.96 22.40
N PRO A 837 1.81 27.88 22.13
CA PRO A 837 1.02 26.70 22.48
C PRO A 837 1.59 25.44 21.82
N LYS A 838 1.64 24.34 22.57
CA LYS A 838 2.21 23.07 22.12
C LYS A 838 1.42 22.53 20.92
N ARG A 839 2.00 22.67 19.74
CA ARG A 839 1.46 22.09 18.50
C ARG A 839 1.77 20.59 18.51
N PRO A 840 0.78 19.70 18.29
CA PRO A 840 1.03 18.26 18.22
C PRO A 840 2.02 17.97 17.08
N GLY A 841 3.09 17.23 17.39
CA GLY A 841 4.26 17.06 16.53
C GLY A 841 3.93 16.49 15.16
N ARG A 842 3.94 17.36 14.14
CA ARG A 842 4.13 17.03 12.71
C ARG A 842 4.25 18.22 11.76
N GLN A 843 4.57 19.41 12.25
CA GLN A 843 4.85 20.56 11.38
C GLN A 843 6.19 21.17 11.83
N SER A 844 7.21 20.97 11.01
CA SER A 844 8.44 21.77 11.03
C SER A 844 8.08 23.25 10.98
N ALA A 845 8.95 24.11 11.50
CA ALA A 845 8.91 25.54 11.17
C ALA A 845 8.88 25.70 9.65
N SER A 846 8.12 26.68 9.16
CA SER A 846 7.92 26.93 7.73
C SER A 846 9.25 27.11 7.02
N ALA A 847 9.47 26.38 5.93
CA ALA A 847 10.60 26.59 5.02
C ALA A 847 10.68 28.06 4.56
N PRO A 848 11.89 28.59 4.29
CA PRO A 848 12.06 29.90 3.67
C PRO A 848 11.29 29.99 2.34
N PRO A 849 10.85 31.20 1.92
CA PRO A 849 10.11 31.36 0.67
C PRO A 849 10.95 30.94 -0.53
N LEU A 850 10.31 30.26 -1.48
CA LEU A 850 10.90 29.87 -2.75
C LEU A 850 11.25 31.08 -3.62
N ARG A 851 10.49 32.18 -3.48
CA ARG A 851 10.72 33.44 -4.19
C ARG A 851 9.93 34.59 -3.56
N GLU A 852 10.50 35.79 -3.51
CA GLU A 852 9.79 37.02 -3.13
C GLU A 852 9.25 37.75 -4.36
N LEU A 853 8.08 38.36 -4.23
CA LEU A 853 7.35 39.09 -5.27
C LEU A 853 7.00 40.50 -4.76
N GLY A 854 6.44 41.33 -5.64
CA GLY A 854 5.94 42.67 -5.27
C GLY A 854 4.82 42.66 -4.21
N ALA A 855 4.36 43.85 -3.83
CA ALA A 855 3.24 43.99 -2.90
C ALA A 855 1.91 43.67 -3.58
N ASP A 856 1.03 42.93 -2.90
CA ASP A 856 -0.31 42.65 -3.39
C ASP A 856 -1.12 43.96 -3.49
N PRO A 857 -1.69 44.30 -4.66
CA PRO A 857 -2.47 45.54 -4.83
C PRO A 857 -3.69 45.65 -3.91
N ALA A 858 -4.24 44.52 -3.45
CA ALA A 858 -5.44 44.50 -2.61
C ALA A 858 -5.13 44.57 -1.11
N SER A 859 -4.08 43.91 -0.61
CA SER A 859 -3.72 43.95 0.82
C SER A 859 -2.55 44.89 1.17
N GLY A 860 -1.81 45.38 0.17
CA GLY A 860 -0.61 46.21 0.34
C GLY A 860 0.58 45.48 0.97
N LYS A 861 0.48 44.15 1.13
CA LYS A 861 1.49 43.32 1.81
C LYS A 861 2.43 42.65 0.81
N PRO A 862 3.70 42.41 1.17
CA PRO A 862 4.64 41.70 0.30
C PRO A 862 4.15 40.28 0.02
N MET A 863 4.15 39.89 -1.25
CA MET A 863 3.81 38.54 -1.68
C MET A 863 5.06 37.66 -1.73
N VAL A 864 4.93 36.41 -1.28
CA VAL A 864 6.01 35.42 -1.37
C VAL A 864 5.47 34.08 -1.83
N ILE A 865 6.26 33.32 -2.57
CA ILE A 865 5.97 31.94 -2.95
C ILE A 865 6.63 31.01 -1.93
N LYS A 866 5.90 30.01 -1.43
CA LYS A 866 6.40 29.01 -0.47
C LYS A 866 6.08 27.61 -0.96
N ASP A 867 6.90 26.63 -0.54
CA ASP A 867 6.61 25.23 -0.80
C ASP A 867 5.62 24.67 0.24
N GLY A 868 4.67 23.89 -0.23
CA GLY A 868 3.58 23.37 0.59
C GLY A 868 3.25 21.92 0.26
N ARG A 869 2.52 21.25 1.17
CA ARG A 869 2.10 19.84 1.03
C ARG A 869 1.40 19.50 -0.30
N PHE A 870 0.87 20.49 -1.00
CA PHE A 870 0.12 20.35 -2.25
C PHE A 870 0.81 21.03 -3.45
N GLY A 871 2.12 21.33 -3.32
CA GLY A 871 2.90 22.09 -4.29
C GLY A 871 3.09 23.56 -3.87
N PRO A 872 3.87 24.33 -4.66
CA PRO A 872 4.14 25.74 -4.41
C PRO A 872 2.86 26.58 -4.33
N TYR A 873 2.86 27.59 -3.47
CA TYR A 873 1.73 28.51 -3.30
C TYR A 873 2.22 29.93 -3.04
N VAL A 874 1.46 30.92 -3.48
CA VAL A 874 1.69 32.34 -3.16
C VAL A 874 0.95 32.73 -1.89
N THR A 875 1.57 33.59 -1.09
CA THR A 875 1.01 34.13 0.16
C THR A 875 1.41 35.57 0.40
N ASP A 876 0.48 36.38 0.91
CA ASP A 876 0.73 37.72 1.45
C ASP A 876 0.85 37.74 2.99
N GLY A 877 1.01 36.56 3.59
CA GLY A 877 1.03 36.34 5.04
C GLY A 877 -0.34 36.04 5.67
N GLU A 878 -1.45 36.35 4.99
CA GLU A 878 -2.82 36.08 5.48
C GLU A 878 -3.60 35.13 4.57
N THR A 879 -3.47 35.29 3.26
CA THR A 879 -4.14 34.51 2.23
C THR A 879 -3.12 33.61 1.55
N ASN A 880 -3.42 32.31 1.43
CA ASN A 880 -2.57 31.33 0.75
C ASN A 880 -3.28 30.77 -0.48
N ALA A 881 -2.72 30.98 -1.67
CA ALA A 881 -3.25 30.51 -2.94
C ALA A 881 -2.24 29.61 -3.66
N SER A 882 -2.59 28.34 -3.89
CA SER A 882 -1.74 27.39 -4.63
C SER A 882 -1.52 27.84 -6.07
N LEU A 883 -0.31 27.64 -6.59
CA LEU A 883 -0.02 27.79 -8.02
C LEU A 883 -0.85 26.77 -8.82
N ARG A 884 -1.35 27.17 -10.00
CA ARG A 884 -2.15 26.32 -10.89
C ARG A 884 -1.23 25.59 -11.88
N LYS A 885 -1.79 24.58 -12.56
CA LYS A 885 -1.09 23.84 -13.63
C LYS A 885 -0.73 24.80 -14.76
N GLY A 886 0.55 25.17 -14.88
CA GLY A 886 1.07 26.16 -15.83
C GLY A 886 1.76 27.37 -15.19
N ASP A 887 1.57 27.60 -13.89
CA ASP A 887 2.31 28.63 -13.16
C ASP A 887 3.65 28.04 -12.68
N ASP A 888 4.78 28.58 -13.14
CA ASP A 888 6.13 28.19 -12.70
C ASP A 888 6.70 29.18 -11.68
N VAL A 889 7.42 28.67 -10.67
CA VAL A 889 7.95 29.49 -9.57
C VAL A 889 8.97 30.51 -10.07
N ALA A 890 9.75 30.19 -11.09
CA ALA A 890 10.77 31.10 -11.64
C ALA A 890 10.19 32.18 -12.55
N THR A 891 9.03 31.96 -13.17
CA THR A 891 8.51 32.86 -14.23
C THR A 891 7.16 33.52 -13.93
N ILE A 892 6.48 33.17 -12.83
CA ILE A 892 5.21 33.82 -12.45
C ILE A 892 5.41 35.33 -12.20
N THR A 893 4.47 36.16 -12.67
CA THR A 893 4.50 37.62 -12.49
C THR A 893 3.76 38.08 -11.24
N ASP A 894 4.03 39.30 -10.78
CA ASP A 894 3.38 39.89 -9.60
C ASP A 894 1.87 40.02 -9.79
N GLU A 895 1.41 40.36 -11.01
CA GLU A 895 -0.02 40.47 -11.33
C GLU A 895 -0.72 39.12 -11.24
N ARG A 896 -0.06 38.06 -11.73
CA ARG A 896 -0.59 36.70 -11.67
C ARG A 896 -0.67 36.18 -10.23
N ALA A 897 0.34 36.49 -9.43
CA ALA A 897 0.36 36.18 -8.00
C ALA A 897 -0.77 36.89 -7.23
N ALA A 898 -0.98 38.18 -7.49
CA ALA A 898 -2.06 38.96 -6.90
C ALA A 898 -3.45 38.43 -7.30
N GLU A 899 -3.62 38.04 -8.57
CA GLU A 899 -4.86 37.42 -9.07
C GLU A 899 -5.20 36.13 -8.31
N LEU A 900 -4.21 35.26 -8.07
CA LEU A 900 -4.40 34.02 -7.31
C LEU A 900 -4.82 34.28 -5.86
N LEU A 901 -4.26 35.31 -5.22
CA LEU A 901 -4.64 35.71 -3.87
C LEU A 901 -6.05 36.32 -3.84
N ALA A 902 -6.39 37.19 -4.80
CA ALA A 902 -7.72 37.78 -4.92
C ALA A 902 -8.80 36.69 -5.10
N ASP A 903 -8.57 35.73 -5.99
CA ASP A 903 -9.43 34.57 -6.20
C ASP A 903 -9.62 33.74 -4.94
N ARG A 904 -8.56 33.65 -4.11
CA ARG A 904 -8.62 32.93 -2.85
C ARG A 904 -9.42 33.68 -1.79
N ARG A 905 -9.29 35.00 -1.71
CA ARG A 905 -10.08 35.85 -0.80
C ARG A 905 -11.56 35.82 -1.16
N ALA A 906 -11.88 35.88 -2.46
CA ALA A 906 -13.25 35.79 -2.97
C ALA A 906 -13.96 34.47 -2.58
N ARG A 907 -13.21 33.38 -2.37
CA ARG A 907 -13.77 32.07 -2.00
C ARG A 907 -14.11 31.91 -0.51
N GLY A 908 -13.63 32.80 0.38
CA GLY A 908 -13.94 32.82 1.82
C GLY A 908 -13.44 31.63 2.67
N PRO A 909 -13.45 31.72 4.01
CA PRO A 909 -13.00 30.66 4.90
C PRO A 909 -14.04 29.53 5.07
N VAL A 910 -13.59 28.28 4.98
CA VAL A 910 -14.42 27.10 5.23
C VAL A 910 -14.68 26.97 6.75
N LYS A 911 -15.94 27.17 7.19
CA LYS A 911 -16.35 26.99 8.59
C LYS A 911 -16.15 25.52 9.03
N ARG A 912 -15.19 25.28 9.92
CA ARG A 912 -15.08 24.02 10.69
C ARG A 912 -16.04 24.06 11.88
N THR A 913 -16.97 23.11 11.94
CA THR A 913 -17.80 22.84 13.13
C THR A 913 -16.92 22.34 14.28
N ALA A 914 -17.01 23.00 15.44
CA ALA A 914 -16.25 22.70 16.63
C ALA A 914 -16.75 21.40 17.32
N ARG A 915 -15.80 20.51 17.65
CA ARG A 915 -16.05 19.26 18.38
C ARG A 915 -16.06 19.56 19.89
N LYS A 916 -17.22 19.42 20.55
CA LYS A 916 -17.36 19.49 22.01
C LYS A 916 -16.50 18.40 22.67
N THR A 917 -15.59 18.80 23.56
CA THR A 917 -14.85 17.90 24.45
C THR A 917 -15.63 17.68 25.74
N THR A 918 -15.92 16.43 26.07
CA THR A 918 -16.50 16.03 27.36
C THR A 918 -15.45 16.13 28.46
N ARG A 919 -15.77 16.94 29.49
CA ARG A 919 -14.95 17.18 30.68
C ARG A 919 -14.91 15.91 31.55
N LYS A 920 -13.70 15.42 31.86
CA LYS A 920 -13.45 14.27 32.74
C LYS A 920 -13.66 14.70 34.20
N ALA A 921 -14.48 13.97 34.97
CA ALA A 921 -14.68 14.21 36.40
C ALA A 921 -13.46 13.75 37.22
N PRO A 922 -13.12 14.43 38.34
CA PRO A 922 -11.98 14.05 39.19
C PRO A 922 -12.29 12.85 40.08
N ALA A 923 -11.26 12.01 40.30
CA ALA A 923 -11.32 10.82 41.14
C ALA A 923 -11.45 11.16 42.63
N LYS A 924 -12.38 10.49 43.33
CA LYS A 924 -12.47 10.52 44.80
C LYS A 924 -11.39 9.63 45.42
N LYS A 925 -10.62 10.19 46.36
CA LYS A 925 -9.74 9.46 47.28
C LYS A 925 -10.59 8.62 48.24
N ALA A 926 -10.25 7.34 48.41
CA ALA A 926 -10.72 6.52 49.53
C ALA A 926 -9.89 6.84 50.78
N ALA A 927 -10.57 7.11 51.89
CA ALA A 927 -9.98 7.30 53.20
C ALA A 927 -9.62 5.95 53.83
N LYS A 928 -8.56 5.96 54.64
CA LYS A 928 -8.16 4.86 55.53
C LYS A 928 -9.33 4.40 56.41
N ARG A 929 -9.64 3.11 56.37
CA ARG A 929 -9.71 2.23 57.55
C ARG A 929 -9.55 0.78 57.11
#